data_AF-A0A928XUF5-F1
#
_entry.id   AF-A0A928XUF5-F1
#
_cell.length_a   1.000
_cell.length_b   1.000
_cell.length_c   1.000
_cell.angle_alpha   90.00
_cell.angle_beta   90.00
_cell.angle_gamma   90.00
#
_symmetry.space_group_name_H-M   'P 1'
#
loop_
_entity.id
_entity.type
_entity.pdbx_description
1 polymer ?
#
loop_
_entity_poly.entity_id
_entity_poly.type
_entity_poly.pdbx_seq_one_letter_code
_entity_poly.pdbx_strand_id
1 'polypeptide(L)'
;MPELDKTYTPAEVEARWYQRWLDDKCFEADPARVSEKRPAYSIVIPPPNVTGILTLGHVLNNTIQDILARRARMLGKEVLWLPGTDHAGIATQNVVEKTLKKQGVIKHRDDLGREGLVAKIWEWKEKHGGIIIEQLKKLGASCDWSRERFTFDDDYNACVMRVFVDLYKKGLIYRGKRMVNWCPSSLTALSDEEVVMKAQNAIMYHFKVEVVDDEKPSQPARPRAVDISEQEEQTLQHEHTHTNRRTGLATYITGPHFDERAGPGLSAANRRRVGQALALYRELVGGGAISADGAGSHSGAAIAVKLGIPLLKLPELGLKLDAAGVWQPSGDDLTRLKAGSEAQPFLDKAAGSVFKIFAMLEDDGIGKKLRAKCEDGRWYVDFEKASFVETLEKLNLLHEIGGLPTEIVGVTSQAAWIIAQPEAAHVSLDDYQAARAEAVANVGGIQVAGVRGLEDIRIVWHRDRAWVIGDLHAKNIMRDSTGKARIMDALVMPVSKELKALPAVQNAICEAKVKAGVIEAEAQNDLFAAPKEKIWLTIATTRPEVIPGDQAIAVNPKDERYAHLIGKHVRRPLPVEDQALLPIIADEHVDFTFGTGVLKVTPAHDKADFEIAQRHNLPAVDVMHPNGVLNELAGKDLAGMERFAARKRAAELLTEIGSLVKEEPYQNNLGYSERADVPIESRLSEQWFLKYPSVKESQAVVASGEMKFHPDRWAKVYDHWMTGLQDWCISRQVWWGHRIPVWSKKLDQTSLSSAAGELIQLVVSRRTAQVTVEALNQSVFMINGVQYSREQLQSLCESQDPSSDQAVEVEIAVSTTSQDLIALMTENGFTQDPDVLDTWFSSWLWPFATMGWPEKTSTLKAFYPTSDLVTGPDIIFFWVARMIMAGFEWMGELPFKNVYFTGIIRDKQGRKMSKSLGNSPDPLELIASYSADALRFGIMRSAPLGQDICFDEKNVELGRNFCTKLWNAARFRQMQGGATETEISAALLSSDDKWILLRLNTAIAEVSTALEEYRFSDATATLYRFFWSEYCDWYVEASKAVLQGSDEKRKANTLAVIDFVLGHTLRLFHPFMPFITEELWHGMGFNADLPENQGGKSIMFAIWPKPLDADELAHFGILPEDEQAANDKYKAVELGRGLKSTFNINKKVRFVLKPASELPAHEIEVLRILLNAEPLEVDSAFQPKKGTPAALTPLGELFLPLDGLIDVDAEKARVGKEVAKVESELEKVTAKLADTNFTSKVPQKVLDEHQQRKTDWEDKLAKLKVMLEALG
;
A
#
# COMPACT_ATOMS: atom_id res chain seq x y z
N MET A 1 -36.49 5.53 49.96
CA MET A 1 -36.07 5.64 48.55
C MET A 1 -36.40 7.06 48.08
N PRO A 2 -35.43 7.85 47.59
CA PRO A 2 -35.71 9.16 46.98
C PRO A 2 -36.52 8.98 45.68
N GLU A 3 -37.56 9.79 45.47
CA GLU A 3 -38.45 9.67 44.29
C GLU A 3 -37.71 9.96 42.98
N LEU A 4 -37.82 9.07 41.99
CA LEU A 4 -37.25 9.26 40.66
C LEU A 4 -38.10 10.23 39.82
N ASP A 5 -37.42 11.19 39.19
CA ASP A 5 -38.05 12.15 38.30
C ASP A 5 -38.80 11.49 37.14
N LYS A 6 -39.79 12.19 36.60
CA LYS A 6 -40.59 11.71 35.46
C LYS A 6 -39.75 11.53 34.20
N THR A 7 -38.69 12.32 34.04
CA THR A 7 -37.80 12.30 32.88
C THR A 7 -36.37 12.04 33.34
N TYR A 8 -35.67 11.14 32.65
CA TYR A 8 -34.24 10.93 32.88
C TYR A 8 -33.44 12.09 32.28
N THR A 9 -32.58 12.73 33.08
CA THR A 9 -31.68 13.82 32.66
C THR A 9 -30.22 13.35 32.75
N PRO A 10 -29.65 12.76 31.66
CA PRO A 10 -28.34 12.13 31.72
C PRO A 10 -27.21 13.09 32.10
N ALA A 11 -27.22 14.32 31.57
CA ALA A 11 -26.11 15.27 31.75
C ALA A 11 -25.80 15.57 33.24
N GLU A 12 -26.82 15.66 34.08
CA GLU A 12 -26.66 15.91 35.51
C GLU A 12 -26.19 14.65 36.25
N VAL A 13 -26.77 13.50 35.91
CA VAL A 13 -26.46 12.19 36.50
C VAL A 13 -25.02 11.78 36.19
N GLU A 14 -24.61 11.89 34.93
CA GLU A 14 -23.27 11.51 34.45
C GLU A 14 -22.19 12.33 35.13
N ALA A 15 -22.33 13.65 35.14
CA ALA A 15 -21.36 14.56 35.76
C ALA A 15 -21.24 14.30 37.28
N ARG A 16 -22.37 14.14 37.98
CA ARG A 16 -22.40 13.90 39.42
C ARG A 16 -21.72 12.58 39.80
N TRP A 17 -22.10 11.47 39.14
CA TRP A 17 -21.53 10.16 39.47
C TRP A 17 -20.07 10.05 39.13
N TYR A 18 -19.65 10.62 37.99
CA TYR A 18 -18.25 10.57 37.63
C TYR A 18 -17.38 11.28 38.66
N GLN A 19 -17.77 12.49 39.08
CA GLN A 19 -17.05 13.21 40.11
C GLN A 19 -17.03 12.42 41.43
N ARG A 20 -18.16 11.85 41.82
CA ARG A 20 -18.24 11.03 43.04
C ARG A 20 -17.29 9.83 42.97
N TRP A 21 -17.22 9.09 41.87
CA TRP A 21 -16.30 7.96 41.74
C TRP A 21 -14.82 8.36 41.86
N LEU A 22 -14.45 9.57 41.40
CA LEU A 22 -13.11 10.11 41.58
C LEU A 22 -12.83 10.46 43.05
N ASP A 23 -13.73 11.22 43.68
CA ASP A 23 -13.61 11.63 45.09
C ASP A 23 -13.52 10.40 46.01
N ASP A 24 -14.29 9.37 45.68
CA ASP A 24 -14.37 8.11 46.40
C ASP A 24 -13.24 7.11 46.06
N LYS A 25 -12.33 7.47 45.15
CA LYS A 25 -11.21 6.65 44.69
C LYS A 25 -11.64 5.27 44.18
N CYS A 26 -12.81 5.17 43.56
CA CYS A 26 -13.39 3.90 43.10
C CYS A 26 -12.54 3.20 42.03
N PHE A 27 -11.66 3.93 41.34
CA PHE A 27 -10.86 3.38 40.25
C PHE A 27 -9.42 3.03 40.66
N GLU A 28 -8.95 3.49 41.83
CA GLU A 28 -7.57 3.32 42.28
C GLU A 28 -7.26 1.86 42.61
N ALA A 29 -6.24 1.32 41.96
CA ALA A 29 -5.74 -0.03 42.21
C ALA A 29 -4.74 -0.04 43.36
N ASP A 30 -4.94 -0.99 44.28
CA ASP A 30 -4.04 -1.21 45.42
C ASP A 30 -3.37 -2.58 45.31
N PRO A 31 -2.06 -2.63 44.99
CA PRO A 31 -1.29 -3.87 44.95
C PRO A 31 -1.35 -4.68 46.24
N ALA A 32 -1.56 -4.04 47.40
CA ALA A 32 -1.63 -4.73 48.70
C ALA A 32 -2.92 -5.54 48.87
N ARG A 33 -3.97 -5.26 48.09
CA ARG A 33 -5.23 -6.01 48.10
C ARG A 33 -5.19 -7.30 47.27
N VAL A 34 -4.16 -7.46 46.43
CA VAL A 34 -4.01 -8.65 45.58
C VAL A 34 -3.72 -9.88 46.43
N SER A 35 -4.57 -10.90 46.30
CA SER A 35 -4.47 -12.16 47.03
C SER A 35 -5.13 -13.29 46.24
N GLU A 36 -5.04 -14.53 46.73
CA GLU A 36 -5.73 -15.68 46.12
C GLU A 36 -7.26 -15.47 46.06
N LYS A 37 -7.85 -14.78 47.05
CA LYS A 37 -9.29 -14.48 47.10
C LYS A 37 -9.68 -13.25 46.28
N ARG A 38 -8.72 -12.38 45.96
CA ARG A 38 -8.91 -11.14 45.19
C ARG A 38 -7.78 -11.05 44.15
N PRO A 39 -7.85 -11.87 43.09
CA PRO A 39 -6.78 -11.95 42.11
C PRO A 39 -6.65 -10.62 41.35
N ALA A 40 -5.46 -10.35 40.85
CA ALA A 40 -5.22 -9.18 40.02
C ALA A 40 -5.88 -9.32 38.66
N TYR A 41 -6.32 -8.20 38.12
CA TYR A 41 -6.75 -8.03 36.76
C TYR A 41 -6.22 -6.69 36.25
N SER A 42 -5.64 -6.68 35.07
CA SER A 42 -5.01 -5.48 34.55
C SER A 42 -5.12 -5.36 33.05
N ILE A 43 -5.26 -4.10 32.62
CA ILE A 43 -5.28 -3.67 31.22
C ILE A 43 -4.46 -2.39 31.15
N VAL A 44 -3.67 -2.23 30.09
CA VAL A 44 -3.03 -0.96 29.75
C VAL A 44 -3.76 -0.33 28.58
N ILE A 45 -4.09 0.97 28.69
CA ILE A 45 -4.69 1.69 27.56
C ILE A 45 -3.64 1.78 26.45
N PRO A 46 -4.00 1.49 25.17
CA PRO A 46 -3.21 1.91 24.03
C PRO A 46 -3.08 3.43 24.06
N PRO A 47 -1.90 3.96 24.39
CA PRO A 47 -1.78 5.36 24.74
C PRO A 47 -2.14 6.22 23.52
N PRO A 48 -3.23 7.00 23.56
CA PRO A 48 -3.61 7.80 22.41
C PRO A 48 -2.56 8.88 22.15
N ASN A 49 -2.28 9.10 20.86
CA ASN A 49 -1.36 10.13 20.40
C ASN A 49 -1.87 11.52 20.78
N VAL A 50 -0.99 12.39 21.28
CA VAL A 50 -1.35 13.79 21.62
C VAL A 50 -1.46 14.69 20.38
N THR A 51 -2.28 14.28 19.41
CA THR A 51 -2.47 14.91 18.10
C THR A 51 -3.85 15.59 17.97
N GLY A 52 -4.70 15.52 19.00
CA GLY A 52 -5.99 16.21 19.06
C GLY A 52 -7.09 15.40 19.77
N ILE A 53 -8.35 15.60 19.36
CA ILE A 53 -9.58 15.06 19.99
C ILE A 53 -9.77 13.55 19.73
N LEU A 54 -10.44 12.78 20.58
CA LEU A 54 -10.78 11.38 20.31
C LEU A 54 -11.81 11.22 19.16
N THR A 55 -11.71 10.13 18.41
CA THR A 55 -12.68 9.70 17.39
C THR A 55 -13.54 8.55 17.91
N LEU A 56 -14.59 8.17 17.17
CA LEU A 56 -15.42 7.01 17.53
C LEU A 56 -14.64 5.69 17.67
N GLY A 57 -13.54 5.51 16.93
CA GLY A 57 -12.68 4.33 17.10
C GLY A 57 -12.09 4.24 18.51
N HIS A 58 -11.74 5.39 19.10
CA HIS A 58 -11.28 5.46 20.49
C HIS A 58 -12.43 5.20 21.47
N VAL A 59 -13.65 5.65 21.16
CA VAL A 59 -14.84 5.35 21.97
C VAL A 59 -15.07 3.86 22.05
N LEU A 60 -15.07 3.16 20.92
CA LEU A 60 -15.20 1.69 20.88
C LEU A 60 -14.09 1.01 21.70
N ASN A 61 -12.83 1.37 21.43
CA ASN A 61 -11.67 0.75 22.07
C ASN A 61 -11.73 0.89 23.61
N ASN A 62 -12.02 2.10 24.11
CA ASN A 62 -12.07 2.35 25.55
C ASN A 62 -13.35 1.82 26.20
N THR A 63 -14.48 1.77 25.48
CA THR A 63 -15.72 1.16 25.99
C THR A 63 -15.52 -0.32 26.27
N ILE A 64 -14.84 -1.04 25.37
CA ILE A 64 -14.53 -2.47 25.55
C ILE A 64 -13.63 -2.69 26.77
N GLN A 65 -12.56 -1.90 26.89
CA GLN A 65 -11.66 -1.98 28.05
C GLN A 65 -12.39 -1.69 29.37
N ASP A 66 -13.26 -0.67 29.39
CA ASP A 66 -14.03 -0.32 30.58
C ASP A 66 -15.06 -1.39 30.95
N ILE A 67 -15.72 -2.02 29.96
CA ILE A 67 -16.61 -3.17 30.19
C ILE A 67 -15.85 -4.29 30.89
N LEU A 68 -14.68 -4.65 30.37
CA LEU A 68 -13.85 -5.71 30.93
C LEU A 68 -13.35 -5.36 32.35
N ALA A 69 -12.89 -4.13 32.56
CA ALA A 69 -12.44 -3.64 33.87
C ALA A 69 -13.57 -3.63 34.91
N ARG A 70 -14.77 -3.12 34.56
CA ARG A 70 -15.94 -3.11 35.44
C ARG A 70 -16.40 -4.54 35.76
N ARG A 71 -16.49 -5.41 34.75
CA ARG A 71 -16.81 -6.82 34.96
C ARG A 71 -15.81 -7.48 35.90
N ALA A 72 -14.51 -7.23 35.74
CA ALA A 72 -13.49 -7.77 36.63
C ALA A 72 -13.65 -7.31 38.09
N ARG A 73 -13.99 -6.03 38.33
CA ARG A 73 -14.31 -5.52 39.68
C ARG A 73 -15.51 -6.25 40.28
N MET A 74 -16.57 -6.45 39.49
CA MET A 74 -17.78 -7.16 39.90
C MET A 74 -17.55 -8.67 40.12
N LEU A 75 -16.53 -9.25 39.47
CA LEU A 75 -16.04 -10.62 39.74
C LEU A 75 -15.13 -10.69 40.98
N GLY A 76 -14.97 -9.59 41.73
CA GLY A 76 -14.18 -9.53 42.95
C GLY A 76 -12.67 -9.44 42.73
N LYS A 77 -12.21 -9.03 41.54
CA LYS A 77 -10.79 -8.86 41.24
C LYS A 77 -10.28 -7.48 41.66
N GLU A 78 -8.98 -7.38 41.98
CA GLU A 78 -8.31 -6.09 42.07
C GLU A 78 -7.96 -5.61 40.67
N VAL A 79 -8.48 -4.45 40.26
CA VAL A 79 -8.40 -4.00 38.86
C VAL A 79 -7.49 -2.80 38.71
N LEU A 80 -6.42 -2.97 37.93
CA LEU A 80 -5.60 -1.88 37.41
C LEU A 80 -5.89 -1.65 35.92
N TRP A 81 -6.68 -0.63 35.61
CA TRP A 81 -6.78 -0.13 34.24
C TRP A 81 -5.92 1.13 34.11
N LEU A 82 -4.72 0.97 33.56
CA LEU A 82 -3.67 1.99 33.56
C LEU A 82 -3.85 2.96 32.38
N PRO A 83 -4.12 4.25 32.64
CA PRO A 83 -4.22 5.26 31.60
C PRO A 83 -2.86 5.86 31.24
N GLY A 84 -2.76 6.41 30.05
CA GLY A 84 -1.62 7.23 29.66
C GLY A 84 -1.70 7.70 28.22
N THR A 85 -0.77 8.55 27.81
CA THR A 85 -0.71 9.13 26.46
C THR A 85 0.67 8.97 25.82
N ASP A 86 0.70 8.98 24.48
CA ASP A 86 1.93 8.81 23.71
C ASP A 86 2.37 10.14 23.10
N HIS A 87 3.64 10.49 23.29
CA HIS A 87 4.28 11.63 22.64
C HIS A 87 4.16 11.60 21.11
N ALA A 88 4.05 10.40 20.52
CA ALA A 88 3.79 10.13 19.11
C ALA A 88 4.80 10.75 18.12
N GLY A 89 6.01 11.09 18.58
CA GLY A 89 7.16 11.52 17.77
C GLY A 89 6.81 12.31 16.50
N ILE A 90 7.08 11.69 15.34
CA ILE A 90 6.81 12.24 14.00
C ILE A 90 5.36 12.70 13.80
N ALA A 91 4.37 11.99 14.35
CA ALA A 91 2.96 12.33 14.16
C ALA A 91 2.59 13.65 14.85
N THR A 92 3.00 13.84 16.10
CA THR A 92 2.78 15.09 16.83
C THR A 92 3.53 16.26 16.18
N GLN A 93 4.81 16.06 15.85
CA GLN A 93 5.60 17.11 15.21
C GLN A 93 4.98 17.55 13.87
N ASN A 94 4.58 16.61 13.01
CA ASN A 94 3.94 16.93 11.73
C ASN A 94 2.64 17.75 11.91
N VAL A 95 1.81 17.42 12.90
CA VAL A 95 0.56 18.15 13.18
C VAL A 95 0.85 19.57 13.68
N VAL A 96 1.82 19.72 14.59
CA VAL A 96 2.21 21.03 15.13
C VAL A 96 2.81 21.90 14.02
N GLU A 97 3.78 21.38 13.25
CA GLU A 97 4.37 22.11 12.13
C GLU A 97 3.33 22.54 11.10
N LYS A 98 2.42 21.65 10.71
CA LYS A 98 1.34 21.97 9.77
C LYS A 98 0.43 23.08 10.31
N THR A 99 0.16 23.07 11.62
CA THR A 99 -0.65 24.11 12.27
C THR A 99 0.07 25.45 12.30
N LEU A 100 1.36 25.47 12.69
CA LEU A 100 2.17 26.69 12.72
C LEU A 100 2.35 27.28 11.31
N LYS A 101 2.55 26.44 10.29
CA LYS A 101 2.58 26.86 8.87
C LYS A 101 1.25 27.48 8.45
N LYS A 102 0.11 26.85 8.80
CA LYS A 102 -1.23 27.38 8.48
C LYS A 102 -1.52 28.72 9.18
N GLN A 103 -0.97 28.92 10.38
CA GLN A 103 -1.07 30.18 11.13
C GLN A 103 -0.08 31.25 10.63
N GLY A 104 0.82 30.92 9.72
CA GLY A 104 1.86 31.83 9.21
C GLY A 104 2.99 32.11 10.22
N VAL A 105 3.11 31.31 11.28
CA VAL A 105 4.14 31.46 12.32
C VAL A 105 5.51 31.03 11.80
N ILE A 106 5.54 29.97 10.99
CA ILE A 106 6.76 29.43 10.37
C ILE A 106 6.52 29.14 8.89
N LYS A 107 7.58 29.22 8.09
CA LYS A 107 7.66 28.63 6.74
C LYS A 107 8.39 27.29 6.80
N HIS A 108 9.49 27.24 7.53
CA HIS A 108 10.31 26.05 7.76
C HIS A 108 10.50 25.81 9.26
N ARG A 109 10.75 24.56 9.66
CA ARG A 109 10.95 24.22 11.07
C ARG A 109 12.14 24.96 11.70
N ASP A 110 13.15 25.27 10.87
CA ASP A 110 14.36 25.97 11.27
C ASP A 110 14.11 27.43 11.68
N ASP A 111 12.98 28.03 11.28
CA ASP A 111 12.63 29.41 11.66
C ASP A 111 12.52 29.58 13.20
N LEU A 112 12.21 28.51 13.93
CA LEU A 112 12.16 28.49 15.40
C LEU A 112 13.38 27.84 16.05
N GLY A 113 14.23 27.16 15.27
CA GLY A 113 15.23 26.24 15.80
C GLY A 113 14.63 25.06 16.59
N ARG A 114 15.50 24.13 17.02
CA ARG A 114 15.09 22.91 17.72
C ARG A 114 14.36 23.20 19.03
N GLU A 115 14.93 24.03 19.87
CA GLU A 115 14.37 24.37 21.19
C GLU A 115 13.01 25.07 21.05
N GLY A 116 12.90 26.03 20.13
CA GLY A 116 11.66 26.76 19.90
C GLY A 116 10.53 25.87 19.38
N LEU A 117 10.82 24.93 18.47
CA LEU A 117 9.82 23.99 17.99
C LEU A 117 9.39 23.00 19.09
N VAL A 118 10.34 22.44 19.85
CA VAL A 118 10.05 21.51 20.94
C VAL A 118 9.19 22.18 22.02
N ALA A 119 9.46 23.45 22.35
CA ALA A 119 8.62 24.22 23.27
C ALA A 119 7.18 24.36 22.75
N LYS A 120 6.99 24.63 21.45
CA LYS A 120 5.66 24.68 20.83
C LYS A 120 4.93 23.34 20.84
N ILE A 121 5.66 22.24 20.76
CA ILE A 121 5.07 20.90 20.86
C ILE A 121 4.64 20.59 22.30
N TRP A 122 5.40 21.01 23.31
CA TRP A 122 4.95 20.91 24.71
C TRP A 122 3.69 21.74 24.98
N GLU A 123 3.61 22.99 24.50
CA GLU A 123 2.39 23.81 24.58
C GLU A 123 1.18 23.08 23.95
N TRP A 124 1.40 22.42 22.82
CA TRP A 124 0.37 21.61 22.16
C TRP A 124 -0.03 20.41 23.02
N LYS A 125 0.93 19.68 23.59
CA LYS A 125 0.68 18.51 24.45
C LYS A 125 -0.18 18.89 25.64
N GLU A 126 0.14 19.96 26.35
CA GLU A 126 -0.62 20.40 27.53
C GLU A 126 -2.06 20.77 27.16
N LYS A 127 -2.27 21.46 26.04
CA LYS A 127 -3.60 21.83 25.57
C LYS A 127 -4.43 20.62 25.12
N HIS A 128 -3.86 19.72 24.34
CA HIS A 128 -4.60 18.63 23.70
C HIS A 128 -4.65 17.34 24.52
N GLY A 129 -3.64 17.07 25.34
CA GLY A 129 -3.60 15.92 26.25
C GLY A 129 -4.71 16.00 27.30
N GLY A 130 -4.90 17.17 27.91
CA GLY A 130 -5.99 17.41 28.85
C GLY A 130 -7.38 17.16 28.24
N ILE A 131 -7.58 17.52 26.97
CA ILE A 131 -8.85 17.28 26.27
C ILE A 131 -9.13 15.78 26.12
N ILE A 132 -8.13 14.98 25.75
CA ILE A 132 -8.29 13.52 25.58
C ILE A 132 -8.75 12.87 26.90
N ILE A 133 -8.10 13.24 28.00
CA ILE A 133 -8.42 12.73 29.33
C ILE A 133 -9.86 13.10 29.71
N GLU A 134 -10.25 14.37 29.53
CA GLU A 134 -11.61 14.82 29.83
C GLU A 134 -12.66 14.14 28.94
N GLN A 135 -12.34 13.78 27.70
CA GLN A 135 -13.21 12.99 26.84
C GLN A 135 -13.41 11.56 27.37
N LEU A 136 -12.34 10.90 27.81
CA LEU A 136 -12.42 9.57 28.41
C LEU A 136 -13.23 9.60 29.71
N LYS A 137 -13.04 10.63 30.53
CA LYS A 137 -13.82 10.85 31.75
C LYS A 137 -15.31 11.04 31.45
N LYS A 138 -15.64 11.88 30.47
CA LYS A 138 -17.04 12.08 30.01
C LYS A 138 -17.66 10.81 29.42
N LEU A 139 -16.86 9.93 28.82
CA LEU A 139 -17.31 8.61 28.37
C LEU A 139 -17.57 7.64 29.56
N GLY A 140 -17.14 7.98 30.78
CA GLY A 140 -17.30 7.14 31.96
C GLY A 140 -16.19 6.10 32.13
N ALA A 141 -14.99 6.34 31.59
CA ALA A 141 -13.86 5.42 31.71
C ALA A 141 -13.38 5.28 33.18
N SER A 142 -13.46 4.07 33.73
CA SER A 142 -13.04 3.75 35.11
C SER A 142 -11.53 3.51 35.27
N CYS A 143 -10.69 4.34 34.66
CA CYS A 143 -9.23 4.19 34.71
C CYS A 143 -8.66 4.63 36.07
N ASP A 144 -7.53 4.07 36.46
CA ASP A 144 -6.76 4.56 37.61
C ASP A 144 -6.00 5.84 37.23
N TRP A 145 -6.70 6.98 37.26
CA TRP A 145 -6.15 8.30 36.90
C TRP A 145 -4.98 8.73 37.80
N SER A 146 -4.81 8.13 38.99
CA SER A 146 -3.67 8.42 39.87
C SER A 146 -2.35 7.89 39.31
N ARG A 147 -2.41 6.99 38.32
CA ARG A 147 -1.27 6.34 37.66
C ARG A 147 -1.19 6.69 36.18
N GLU A 148 -1.75 7.84 35.78
CA GLU A 148 -1.60 8.32 34.42
C GLU A 148 -0.13 8.42 34.02
N ARG A 149 0.21 7.88 32.85
CA ARG A 149 1.56 7.91 32.29
C ARG A 149 1.65 8.72 31.02
N PHE A 150 2.81 9.31 30.79
CA PHE A 150 3.21 9.85 29.51
C PHE A 150 4.54 9.24 29.10
N THR A 151 4.71 8.93 27.82
CA THR A 151 5.94 8.28 27.33
C THR A 151 7.20 9.12 27.56
N PHE A 152 7.08 10.43 27.83
CA PHE A 152 8.20 11.30 28.22
C PHE A 152 8.30 11.57 29.72
N ASP A 153 7.57 10.86 30.57
CA ASP A 153 7.83 10.90 32.01
C ASP A 153 9.30 10.53 32.28
N ASP A 154 9.93 11.18 33.27
CA ASP A 154 11.37 11.05 33.50
C ASP A 154 11.81 9.59 33.76
N ASP A 155 11.00 8.85 34.53
CA ASP A 155 11.20 7.42 34.81
C ASP A 155 11.02 6.55 33.56
N TYR A 156 9.98 6.83 32.75
CA TYR A 156 9.75 6.14 31.49
C TYR A 156 10.88 6.40 30.48
N ASN A 157 11.33 7.65 30.35
CA ASN A 157 12.46 8.01 29.49
C ASN A 157 13.74 7.28 29.92
N ALA A 158 14.01 7.20 31.23
CA ALA A 158 15.14 6.43 31.74
C ALA A 158 15.07 4.95 31.34
N CYS A 159 13.88 4.35 31.32
CA CYS A 159 13.65 2.98 30.84
C CYS A 159 14.01 2.83 29.36
N VAL A 160 13.54 3.75 28.51
CA VAL A 160 13.82 3.73 27.07
C VAL A 160 15.32 3.84 26.81
N MET A 161 16.00 4.78 27.48
CA MET A 161 17.45 4.96 27.34
C MET A 161 18.22 3.72 27.81
N ARG A 162 17.80 3.12 28.93
CA ARG A 162 18.39 1.88 29.44
C ARG A 162 18.26 0.73 28.45
N VAL A 163 17.08 0.57 27.84
CA VAL A 163 16.81 -0.47 26.82
C VAL A 163 17.69 -0.28 25.59
N PHE A 164 17.87 0.96 25.13
CA PHE A 164 18.79 1.24 24.03
C PHE A 164 20.22 0.76 24.37
N VAL A 165 20.74 1.18 25.53
CA VAL A 165 22.10 0.83 25.95
C VAL A 165 22.26 -0.68 26.13
N ASP A 166 21.27 -1.37 26.70
CA ASP A 166 21.28 -2.84 26.88
C ASP A 166 21.32 -3.58 25.54
N LEU A 167 20.45 -3.21 24.59
CA LEU A 167 20.42 -3.82 23.26
C LEU A 167 21.66 -3.49 22.44
N TYR A 168 22.23 -2.30 22.63
CA TYR A 168 23.49 -1.91 22.01
C TYR A 168 24.65 -2.75 22.56
N LYS A 169 24.70 -2.95 23.88
CA LYS A 169 25.67 -3.82 24.56
C LYS A 169 25.60 -5.27 24.09
N LYS A 170 24.40 -5.75 23.72
CA LYS A 170 24.14 -7.09 23.17
C LYS A 170 24.46 -7.21 21.67
N GLY A 171 24.82 -6.11 21.00
CA GLY A 171 25.05 -6.07 19.55
C GLY A 171 23.77 -6.25 18.72
N LEU A 172 22.59 -6.08 19.33
CA LEU A 172 21.29 -6.13 18.66
C LEU A 172 20.95 -4.78 18.03
N ILE A 173 21.39 -3.67 18.65
CA ILE A 173 21.41 -2.36 18.01
C ILE A 173 22.75 -2.16 17.33
N TYR A 174 22.74 -1.61 16.12
CA TYR A 174 23.95 -1.21 15.41
C TYR A 174 23.64 -0.04 14.47
N ARG A 175 24.69 0.69 14.07
CA ARG A 175 24.62 1.77 13.08
C ARG A 175 25.14 1.24 11.74
N GLY A 176 24.47 1.58 10.65
CA GLY A 176 24.88 1.13 9.32
C GLY A 176 24.29 1.97 8.19
N LYS A 177 25.03 2.05 7.08
CA LYS A 177 24.57 2.69 5.84
C LYS A 177 23.77 1.70 5.01
N ARG A 178 22.46 1.90 4.91
CA ARG A 178 21.52 1.02 4.20
C ARG A 178 20.51 1.83 3.39
N MET A 179 19.84 1.15 2.46
CA MET A 179 18.67 1.71 1.81
C MET A 179 17.53 1.82 2.82
N VAL A 180 16.99 3.02 3.00
CA VAL A 180 15.89 3.27 3.92
C VAL A 180 14.72 3.93 3.21
N ASN A 181 13.52 3.69 3.74
CA ASN A 181 12.34 4.44 3.34
C ASN A 181 12.48 5.86 3.89
N TRP A 182 12.57 6.85 3.00
CA TRP A 182 12.78 8.24 3.37
C TRP A 182 11.56 9.08 3.02
N CYS A 183 11.06 9.86 3.99
CA CYS A 183 9.99 10.81 3.74
C CYS A 183 10.59 12.19 3.38
N PRO A 184 10.55 12.63 2.11
CA PRO A 184 11.11 13.93 1.72
C PRO A 184 10.34 15.13 2.30
N SER A 185 9.09 14.95 2.72
CA SER A 185 8.33 16.02 3.37
C SER A 185 8.67 16.18 4.85
N SER A 186 8.84 15.07 5.58
CA SER A 186 9.20 15.10 7.01
C SER A 186 10.71 15.12 7.24
N LEU A 187 11.51 14.90 6.19
CA LEU A 187 12.97 14.78 6.21
C LEU A 187 13.44 13.75 7.24
N THR A 188 12.89 12.54 7.19
CA THR A 188 13.24 11.47 8.12
C THR A 188 13.08 10.11 7.47
N ALA A 189 13.89 9.16 7.93
CA ALA A 189 13.70 7.74 7.69
C ALA A 189 12.38 7.26 8.33
N LEU A 190 11.81 6.21 7.76
CA LEU A 190 10.60 5.51 8.18
C LEU A 190 10.89 4.01 8.27
N SER A 191 10.20 3.32 9.17
CA SER A 191 10.16 1.85 9.19
C SER A 191 9.33 1.30 8.02
N ASP A 192 9.52 0.02 7.69
CA ASP A 192 8.74 -0.64 6.63
C ASP A 192 7.24 -0.62 6.92
N GLU A 193 6.86 -0.77 8.19
CA GLU A 193 5.44 -0.73 8.59
C GLU A 193 4.81 0.66 8.40
N GLU A 194 5.59 1.76 8.44
CA GLU A 194 5.11 3.14 8.22
C GLU A 194 4.92 3.50 6.74
N VAL A 195 5.08 2.53 5.83
CA VAL A 195 4.93 2.69 4.39
C VAL A 195 3.65 2.03 3.90
N VAL A 196 2.78 2.82 3.27
CA VAL A 196 1.53 2.35 2.66
C VAL A 196 1.71 2.25 1.15
N MET A 197 1.63 1.03 0.62
CA MET A 197 1.71 0.82 -0.83
C MET A 197 0.40 1.26 -1.51
N LYS A 198 0.51 2.12 -2.54
CA LYS A 198 -0.62 2.62 -3.32
C LYS A 198 -0.39 2.43 -4.81
N ALA A 199 -1.41 1.92 -5.50
CA ALA A 199 -1.41 1.87 -6.96
C ALA A 199 -1.46 3.29 -7.54
N GLN A 200 -0.59 3.58 -8.49
CA GLN A 200 -0.43 4.86 -9.16
C GLN A 200 -0.26 4.67 -10.67
N ASN A 201 -0.86 5.57 -11.44
CA ASN A 201 -0.60 5.65 -12.87
C ASN A 201 0.73 6.38 -13.09
N ALA A 202 1.64 5.72 -13.77
CA ALA A 202 2.95 6.21 -14.15
C ALA A 202 3.15 6.06 -15.67
N ILE A 203 4.29 6.54 -16.14
CA ILE A 203 4.75 6.34 -17.52
C ILE A 203 5.99 5.45 -17.43
N MET A 204 6.03 4.41 -18.26
CA MET A 204 7.22 3.63 -18.50
C MET A 204 7.94 4.22 -19.72
N TYR A 205 9.16 4.72 -19.49
CA TYR A 205 10.00 5.32 -20.49
C TYR A 205 10.94 4.25 -21.05
N HIS A 206 10.94 4.09 -22.36
CA HIS A 206 11.91 3.25 -23.07
C HIS A 206 12.93 4.15 -23.73
N PHE A 207 14.19 4.03 -23.32
CA PHE A 207 15.29 4.81 -23.90
C PHE A 207 16.42 3.88 -24.36
N LYS A 208 17.11 4.29 -25.42
CA LYS A 208 18.25 3.54 -25.96
C LYS A 208 19.57 4.14 -25.49
N VAL A 209 20.53 3.27 -25.20
CA VAL A 209 21.92 3.62 -24.90
C VAL A 209 22.85 2.92 -25.88
N GLU A 210 23.93 3.61 -26.25
CA GLU A 210 24.93 3.06 -27.17
C GLU A 210 25.87 2.13 -26.40
N VAL A 211 26.00 0.89 -26.88
CA VAL A 211 27.02 -0.06 -26.41
C VAL A 211 28.34 0.32 -27.06
N VAL A 212 29.36 0.53 -26.24
CA VAL A 212 30.71 0.84 -26.67
C VAL A 212 31.64 -0.32 -26.28
N ASP A 213 32.49 -0.73 -27.22
CA ASP A 213 33.57 -1.67 -26.92
C ASP A 213 34.67 -0.92 -26.15
N ASP A 214 35.48 -1.64 -25.35
CA ASP A 214 36.55 -1.11 -24.48
C ASP A 214 37.54 -0.19 -25.22
N GLU A 215 37.16 1.06 -25.46
CA GLU A 215 38.07 2.17 -25.54
C GLU A 215 38.53 2.41 -24.11
N LYS A 216 39.83 2.23 -23.86
CA LYS A 216 40.45 2.78 -22.65
C LYS A 216 39.95 4.22 -22.53
N PRO A 217 39.37 4.63 -21.39
CA PRO A 217 38.92 6.00 -21.25
C PRO A 217 40.09 6.90 -21.62
N SER A 218 39.91 7.72 -22.66
CA SER A 218 40.66 8.98 -22.73
C SER A 218 40.47 9.58 -21.35
N GLN A 219 41.56 9.76 -20.61
CA GLN A 219 41.53 10.23 -19.22
C GLN A 219 40.36 11.21 -19.07
N PRO A 220 39.40 10.97 -18.17
CA PRO A 220 38.42 12.01 -17.89
C PRO A 220 39.27 13.25 -17.65
N ALA A 221 38.97 14.35 -18.35
CA ALA A 221 39.42 15.64 -17.87
C ALA A 221 39.02 15.58 -16.41
N ARG A 222 40.03 15.52 -15.51
CA ARG A 222 39.77 15.45 -14.08
C ARG A 222 38.65 16.45 -13.88
N PRO A 223 37.49 16.08 -13.30
CA PRO A 223 36.74 17.11 -12.64
C PRO A 223 37.81 17.81 -11.84
N ARG A 224 37.94 19.14 -11.99
CA ARG A 224 38.54 19.86 -10.87
C ARG A 224 37.84 19.23 -9.67
N ALA A 225 38.60 18.58 -8.80
CA ALA A 225 38.16 18.48 -7.44
C ALA A 225 37.80 19.94 -7.15
N VAL A 226 36.50 20.21 -7.15
CA VAL A 226 36.02 21.27 -6.29
C VAL A 226 36.54 20.74 -4.97
N ASP A 227 37.60 21.39 -4.50
CA ASP A 227 37.76 21.54 -3.07
C ASP A 227 36.37 22.01 -2.62
N ILE A 228 35.51 21.06 -2.25
CA ILE A 228 34.61 21.32 -1.15
C ILE A 228 35.59 21.35 0.01
N SER A 229 36.23 22.52 0.16
CA SER A 229 36.77 22.89 1.45
C SER A 229 35.64 22.68 2.44
N GLU A 230 35.97 22.31 3.67
CA GLU A 230 35.05 22.30 4.81
C GLU A 230 34.38 23.69 5.08
N GLN A 231 34.42 24.65 4.14
CA GLN A 231 33.85 25.98 4.28
C GLN A 231 32.47 26.17 3.67
N GLU A 232 31.93 25.32 2.78
CA GLU A 232 30.53 25.46 2.31
C GLU A 232 29.52 24.60 3.09
N GLU A 233 29.97 23.63 3.88
CA GLU A 233 29.16 22.99 4.93
C GLU A 233 29.13 23.82 6.24
N GLN A 234 30.02 24.82 6.38
CA GLN A 234 30.08 25.72 7.54
C GLN A 234 29.54 27.14 7.27
N THR A 235 29.15 27.54 6.06
CA THR A 235 28.60 28.91 5.83
C THR A 235 27.12 29.10 6.20
N LEU A 236 26.46 28.10 6.79
CA LEU A 236 25.20 28.28 7.54
C LEU A 236 25.40 28.22 9.07
N GLN A 237 26.64 28.11 9.53
CA GLN A 237 27.03 28.15 10.94
C GLN A 237 28.30 29.02 11.13
N HIS A 238 28.09 30.32 11.44
CA HIS A 238 29.08 31.31 11.93
C HIS A 238 29.93 32.11 10.91
N GLU A 239 29.46 33.30 10.54
CA GLU A 239 30.35 34.49 10.38
C GLU A 239 30.44 35.24 11.71
N HIS A 240 31.61 35.24 12.37
CA HIS A 240 32.12 36.34 13.22
C HIS A 240 33.68 36.33 13.19
N THR A 241 34.24 37.39 12.59
CA THR A 241 35.54 38.05 12.86
C THR A 241 36.92 37.54 12.33
N HIS A 242 37.51 38.42 11.49
CA HIS A 242 38.91 38.94 11.41
C HIS A 242 40.14 38.14 10.87
N THR A 243 40.45 38.40 9.58
CA THR A 243 41.74 38.86 8.95
C THR A 243 43.13 38.43 9.50
N ASN A 244 44.00 37.79 8.67
CA ASN A 244 45.13 38.39 7.89
C ASN A 244 46.19 37.36 7.38
N ARG A 245 46.53 37.44 6.07
CA ARG A 245 47.84 37.26 5.37
C ARG A 245 48.89 36.19 5.81
N ARG A 246 49.36 35.32 4.89
CA ARG A 246 50.56 35.44 3.96
C ARG A 246 51.16 34.07 3.53
N THR A 247 51.32 33.89 2.21
CA THR A 247 52.45 33.25 1.46
C THR A 247 52.95 31.81 1.74
N GLY A 248 52.81 30.94 0.73
CA GLY A 248 53.95 30.51 -0.12
C GLY A 248 54.60 29.12 0.07
N LEU A 249 54.58 28.34 -1.02
CA LEU A 249 55.58 27.35 -1.51
C LEU A 249 55.64 25.90 -0.97
N ALA A 250 55.51 24.99 -1.95
CA ALA A 250 56.40 23.85 -2.28
C ALA A 250 56.07 22.41 -1.79
N THR A 251 55.42 21.66 -2.69
CA THR A 251 55.83 20.40 -3.36
C THR A 251 56.44 19.18 -2.64
N TYR A 252 55.81 18.02 -2.95
CA TYR A 252 56.28 16.62 -3.05
C TYR A 252 56.75 15.95 -1.73
N ILE A 253 56.54 14.66 -1.42
CA ILE A 253 56.69 13.40 -2.19
C ILE A 253 55.97 12.29 -1.37
N THR A 254 55.24 11.35 -2.00
CA THR A 254 55.25 9.93 -1.58
C THR A 254 55.00 9.00 -2.78
N GLY A 255 56.02 8.18 -3.09
CA GLY A 255 55.85 6.78 -3.48
C GLY A 255 56.56 5.92 -2.39
N PRO A 256 56.71 4.59 -2.52
CA PRO A 256 56.49 3.75 -3.70
C PRO A 256 55.72 2.43 -3.46
N HIS A 257 55.33 1.81 -4.57
CA HIS A 257 54.99 0.39 -4.69
C HIS A 257 56.17 -0.53 -4.31
N PHE A 258 55.86 -1.72 -3.80
CA PHE A 258 56.69 -2.90 -4.05
C PHE A 258 55.83 -4.04 -4.59
N ASP A 259 56.36 -4.61 -5.67
CA ASP A 259 55.90 -5.69 -6.52
C ASP A 259 56.95 -6.81 -6.41
N GLU A 260 56.53 -8.06 -6.21
CA GLU A 260 57.39 -9.26 -6.24
C GLU A 260 57.27 -10.01 -7.59
N ARG A 261 57.90 -9.40 -8.59
CA ARG A 261 58.80 -9.97 -9.62
C ARG A 261 58.84 -11.49 -9.83
N ALA A 262 58.73 -11.89 -11.11
CA ALA A 262 59.90 -12.29 -11.92
C ALA A 262 59.62 -12.22 -13.45
N GLY A 263 60.35 -11.35 -14.17
CA GLY A 263 60.46 -11.34 -15.65
C GLY A 263 61.62 -12.22 -16.16
N PRO A 264 62.21 -12.04 -17.37
CA PRO A 264 61.91 -11.06 -18.43
C PRO A 264 61.88 -11.63 -19.87
N GLY A 265 61.31 -10.86 -20.81
CA GLY A 265 61.75 -10.86 -22.22
C GLY A 265 61.11 -11.87 -23.17
N LEU A 266 60.29 -11.38 -24.10
CA LEU A 266 60.18 -11.97 -25.44
C LEU A 266 59.65 -10.96 -26.45
N SER A 267 60.38 -10.86 -27.57
CA SER A 267 60.16 -9.94 -28.68
C SER A 267 59.08 -10.46 -29.65
N ALA A 268 58.80 -9.67 -30.68
CA ALA A 268 57.74 -9.83 -31.68
C ALA A 268 57.63 -11.20 -32.40
N ALA A 269 58.56 -12.14 -32.18
CA ALA A 269 58.50 -13.51 -32.66
C ALA A 269 57.44 -14.39 -31.98
N ASN A 270 57.00 -14.09 -30.75
CA ASN A 270 56.05 -14.98 -30.04
C ASN A 270 54.58 -14.64 -30.22
N ARG A 271 54.26 -13.47 -30.81
CA ARG A 271 52.94 -13.24 -31.43
C ARG A 271 52.73 -14.16 -32.65
N ARG A 272 53.79 -14.66 -33.30
CA ARG A 272 53.69 -15.63 -34.42
C ARG A 272 53.33 -17.06 -33.99
N ARG A 273 53.45 -17.43 -32.71
CA ARG A 273 53.08 -18.78 -32.22
C ARG A 273 51.59 -18.92 -31.93
N VAL A 274 50.93 -17.85 -31.51
CA VAL A 274 49.46 -17.82 -31.36
C VAL A 274 48.76 -17.94 -32.72
N GLY A 275 49.40 -17.48 -33.80
CA GLY A 275 48.97 -17.67 -35.19
C GLY A 275 49.31 -19.02 -35.82
N GLN A 276 50.16 -19.85 -35.19
CA GLN A 276 50.55 -21.18 -35.72
C GLN A 276 49.60 -22.31 -35.29
N ALA A 277 48.67 -22.10 -34.36
CA ALA A 277 47.74 -23.12 -33.89
C ALA A 277 46.35 -23.05 -34.55
N LEU A 278 45.95 -21.88 -35.07
CA LEU A 278 44.71 -21.73 -35.86
C LEU A 278 44.86 -22.15 -37.34
N ALA A 279 46.10 -22.34 -37.81
CA ALA A 279 46.39 -22.59 -39.22
C ALA A 279 46.81 -24.04 -39.51
N LEU A 280 47.29 -24.78 -38.50
CA LEU A 280 47.40 -26.23 -38.58
C LEU A 280 45.98 -26.79 -38.57
N TYR A 281 45.71 -27.78 -39.41
CA TYR A 281 44.53 -28.61 -39.26
C TYR A 281 43.17 -28.04 -39.72
N ARG A 282 43.24 -27.00 -40.56
CA ARG A 282 42.52 -27.01 -41.86
C ARG A 282 42.63 -28.37 -42.57
N GLU A 283 43.69 -29.08 -42.32
CA GLU A 283 43.92 -30.41 -42.84
C GLU A 283 43.50 -31.42 -41.79
N LEU A 284 42.35 -32.04 -41.94
CA LEU A 284 42.34 -33.48 -42.18
C LEU A 284 40.92 -33.98 -42.01
N VAL A 285 40.24 -34.04 -43.16
CA VAL A 285 39.28 -35.10 -43.46
C VAL A 285 37.87 -34.76 -42.93
N GLY A 286 36.89 -34.36 -43.76
CA GLY A 286 36.70 -34.78 -45.14
C GLY A 286 36.47 -36.29 -45.24
N GLY A 287 35.43 -36.83 -44.58
CA GLY A 287 35.06 -38.24 -44.69
C GLY A 287 33.61 -38.48 -44.25
N GLY A 288 32.73 -38.78 -45.20
CA GLY A 288 31.29 -38.94 -44.98
C GLY A 288 30.82 -40.37 -44.67
N ALA A 289 29.62 -40.42 -44.07
CA ALA A 289 28.49 -41.34 -44.22
C ALA A 289 27.33 -40.65 -43.45
N ILE A 290 26.27 -40.06 -44.02
CA ILE A 290 25.10 -40.50 -44.84
C ILE A 290 24.04 -41.33 -44.05
N SER A 291 22.83 -40.73 -43.99
CA SER A 291 21.49 -41.20 -43.59
C SER A 291 21.19 -41.28 -42.07
N ALA A 292 20.04 -40.86 -41.54
CA ALA A 292 18.77 -40.41 -42.12
C ALA A 292 18.13 -39.28 -41.27
N ASP A 293 17.37 -38.42 -41.97
CA ASP A 293 16.38 -37.43 -41.53
C ASP A 293 16.87 -36.19 -40.77
N GLY A 294 16.93 -34.98 -41.37
CA GLY A 294 16.52 -34.58 -42.71
C GLY A 294 17.01 -33.15 -43.02
N ALA A 295 17.62 -33.05 -44.21
CA ALA A 295 17.84 -31.90 -45.11
C ALA A 295 18.34 -30.56 -44.53
N GLY A 296 19.44 -29.98 -44.99
CA GLY A 296 20.27 -30.28 -46.17
C GLY A 296 21.02 -29.02 -46.59
N SER A 297 22.34 -29.12 -46.58
CA SER A 297 23.31 -28.11 -47.01
C SER A 297 23.77 -28.35 -48.45
N HIS A 298 24.13 -27.27 -49.14
CA HIS A 298 25.21 -27.12 -50.13
C HIS A 298 25.19 -27.97 -51.43
N SER A 299 25.26 -27.28 -52.58
CA SER A 299 26.52 -27.13 -53.36
C SER A 299 26.29 -26.97 -54.88
N GLY A 300 27.06 -26.05 -55.45
CA GLY A 300 27.25 -25.81 -56.88
C GLY A 300 28.72 -25.52 -57.16
N ALA A 301 29.60 -26.36 -56.61
CA ALA A 301 30.95 -26.60 -57.11
C ALA A 301 31.35 -28.07 -56.91
N ALA A 302 30.34 -28.96 -57.02
CA ALA A 302 30.49 -30.37 -57.38
C ALA A 302 30.74 -30.50 -58.90
N ILE A 303 31.67 -29.69 -59.39
CA ILE A 303 32.38 -29.91 -60.65
C ILE A 303 33.84 -29.48 -60.44
N ALA A 304 34.46 -29.92 -59.34
CA ALA A 304 35.77 -30.50 -59.61
C ALA A 304 35.49 -31.60 -60.65
N VAL A 305 36.40 -31.84 -61.58
CA VAL A 305 36.69 -33.25 -61.84
C VAL A 305 35.63 -34.06 -62.59
N LYS A 306 34.43 -33.57 -62.95
CA LYS A 306 33.57 -34.38 -63.83
C LYS A 306 34.30 -34.73 -65.12
N LEU A 307 35.37 -34.03 -65.47
CA LEU A 307 36.15 -34.38 -66.64
C LEU A 307 37.67 -34.50 -66.46
N GLY A 308 38.27 -34.14 -65.32
CA GLY A 308 39.73 -34.31 -65.16
C GLY A 308 40.56 -33.63 -66.26
N ILE A 309 40.07 -32.53 -66.84
CA ILE A 309 40.72 -31.80 -67.92
C ILE A 309 41.44 -30.57 -67.34
N PRO A 310 42.75 -30.40 -67.61
CA PRO A 310 43.46 -29.17 -67.27
C PRO A 310 42.78 -27.95 -67.92
N LEU A 311 42.72 -26.82 -67.21
CA LEU A 311 41.98 -25.55 -67.45
C LEU A 311 42.06 -24.85 -68.83
N LEU A 312 42.58 -25.48 -69.90
CA LEU A 312 43.04 -24.87 -71.15
C LEU A 312 42.09 -24.99 -72.38
N LYS A 313 40.80 -25.40 -72.28
CA LYS A 313 39.96 -25.76 -73.47
C LYS A 313 38.45 -25.36 -73.56
N LEU A 314 37.89 -24.42 -72.79
CA LEU A 314 36.46 -24.00 -72.93
C LEU A 314 36.04 -22.97 -74.04
N PRO A 315 36.91 -22.36 -74.89
CA PRO A 315 36.51 -21.41 -75.94
C PRO A 315 35.61 -21.93 -77.08
N GLU A 316 35.21 -23.20 -77.09
CA GLU A 316 34.50 -23.84 -78.20
C GLU A 316 32.95 -23.87 -78.03
N LEU A 317 32.42 -23.52 -76.84
CA LEU A 317 30.97 -23.54 -76.52
C LEU A 317 30.23 -22.20 -76.75
N GLY A 318 30.80 -21.33 -77.59
CA GLY A 318 30.26 -19.99 -77.82
C GLY A 318 30.36 -19.07 -76.59
N LEU A 319 31.02 -19.55 -75.53
CA LEU A 319 31.40 -18.78 -74.38
C LEU A 319 32.78 -18.20 -74.63
N LYS A 320 32.96 -16.88 -74.56
CA LYS A 320 34.30 -16.26 -74.58
C LYS A 320 34.72 -15.87 -73.18
N LEU A 321 35.98 -16.15 -72.87
CA LEU A 321 36.67 -15.76 -71.65
C LEU A 321 37.06 -14.29 -71.80
N ASP A 322 36.46 -13.42 -71.00
CA ASP A 322 36.88 -12.02 -70.96
C ASP A 322 38.15 -11.84 -70.10
N ALA A 323 38.71 -10.63 -70.11
CA ALA A 323 39.97 -10.32 -69.43
C ALA A 323 39.91 -10.48 -67.89
N ALA A 324 38.72 -10.69 -67.31
CA ALA A 324 38.50 -10.98 -65.89
C ALA A 324 38.38 -12.49 -65.60
N GLY A 325 38.47 -13.36 -66.61
CA GLY A 325 38.44 -14.80 -66.45
C GLY A 325 37.02 -15.41 -66.38
N VAL A 326 36.01 -14.76 -66.94
CA VAL A 326 34.60 -15.20 -66.97
C VAL A 326 34.14 -15.54 -68.40
N TRP A 327 33.34 -16.59 -68.55
CA TRP A 327 32.86 -17.16 -69.83
C TRP A 327 31.41 -16.67 -70.18
N GLN A 328 31.13 -16.08 -71.37
CA GLN A 328 29.78 -15.54 -71.76
C GLN A 328 29.21 -15.94 -73.16
N PRO A 329 27.88 -16.23 -73.33
CA PRO A 329 27.20 -16.51 -74.63
C PRO A 329 26.45 -15.31 -75.27
N SER A 330 26.24 -15.31 -76.60
CA SER A 330 25.83 -14.13 -77.42
C SER A 330 24.37 -14.10 -77.96
N GLY A 331 23.77 -12.90 -78.12
CA GLY A 331 23.11 -12.52 -79.40
C GLY A 331 21.58 -12.34 -79.53
N ASP A 332 20.89 -13.25 -80.24
CA ASP A 332 19.92 -12.85 -81.28
C ASP A 332 18.46 -13.39 -81.23
N ASP A 333 18.01 -14.19 -80.24
CA ASP A 333 16.75 -14.98 -80.40
C ASP A 333 15.41 -14.36 -79.91
N LEU A 334 15.42 -13.20 -79.24
CA LEU A 334 14.20 -12.65 -78.62
C LEU A 334 13.24 -11.91 -79.58
N THR A 335 13.68 -11.61 -80.80
CA THR A 335 12.93 -10.75 -81.74
C THR A 335 11.87 -11.52 -82.56
N ARG A 336 11.84 -12.86 -82.51
CA ARG A 336 11.06 -13.69 -83.46
C ARG A 336 9.60 -14.02 -83.08
N LEU A 337 9.14 -13.77 -81.85
CA LEU A 337 7.82 -14.27 -81.38
C LEU A 337 6.72 -13.20 -81.22
N LYS A 338 7.00 -11.92 -81.51
CA LYS A 338 6.01 -10.81 -81.42
C LYS A 338 5.05 -10.68 -82.61
N ALA A 339 5.13 -11.53 -83.64
CA ALA A 339 4.34 -11.33 -84.86
C ALA A 339 3.84 -12.66 -85.43
N GLY A 340 2.55 -12.95 -85.28
CA GLY A 340 1.92 -14.04 -86.04
C GLY A 340 0.76 -14.73 -85.36
N SER A 341 -0.43 -14.53 -85.90
CA SER A 341 -1.77 -14.89 -85.44
C SER A 341 -2.14 -16.38 -85.62
N GLU A 342 -1.24 -17.31 -85.36
CA GLU A 342 -1.50 -18.76 -85.57
C GLU A 342 -1.58 -19.61 -84.28
N ALA A 343 -1.30 -19.04 -83.11
CA ALA A 343 -1.34 -19.75 -81.82
C ALA A 343 -2.59 -19.46 -80.95
N GLN A 344 -3.68 -19.01 -81.59
CA GLN A 344 -5.03 -18.87 -81.05
C GLN A 344 -5.57 -20.08 -80.23
N PRO A 345 -5.14 -21.35 -80.42
CA PRO A 345 -5.72 -22.47 -79.67
C PRO A 345 -5.27 -22.60 -78.20
N PHE A 346 -4.22 -21.90 -77.76
CA PHE A 346 -3.77 -22.02 -76.36
C PHE A 346 -4.54 -21.11 -75.39
N LEU A 347 -5.43 -20.25 -75.91
CA LEU A 347 -6.37 -19.44 -75.13
C LEU A 347 -7.59 -20.23 -74.62
N ASP A 348 -7.84 -21.45 -75.11
CA ASP A 348 -9.12 -22.14 -74.87
C ASP A 348 -9.22 -22.95 -73.56
N LYS A 349 -8.37 -22.69 -72.56
CA LYS A 349 -8.51 -23.38 -71.26
C LYS A 349 -8.24 -22.50 -70.03
N ALA A 350 -8.99 -21.41 -69.92
CA ALA A 350 -9.80 -21.04 -68.74
C ALA A 350 -10.21 -19.55 -68.75
N ALA A 351 -11.04 -19.17 -69.73
CA ALA A 351 -11.70 -17.87 -69.79
C ALA A 351 -13.12 -17.97 -69.20
N GLY A 352 -13.31 -17.58 -67.93
CA GLY A 352 -14.61 -17.67 -67.25
C GLY A 352 -15.09 -16.38 -66.54
N SER A 353 -14.22 -15.42 -66.25
CA SER A 353 -14.61 -14.21 -65.51
C SER A 353 -14.04 -12.90 -66.07
N VAL A 354 -13.13 -12.96 -67.05
CA VAL A 354 -12.51 -11.78 -67.67
C VAL A 354 -13.33 -11.24 -68.85
N PHE A 355 -14.12 -12.08 -69.52
CA PHE A 355 -14.85 -11.68 -70.74
C PHE A 355 -16.12 -10.83 -70.51
N LYS A 356 -16.68 -10.79 -69.29
CA LYS A 356 -17.86 -9.95 -68.99
C LYS A 356 -17.52 -8.49 -68.67
N ILE A 357 -16.28 -8.17 -68.30
CA ILE A 357 -15.85 -6.78 -68.03
C ILE A 357 -15.69 -5.99 -69.34
N PHE A 358 -15.21 -6.65 -70.41
CA PHE A 358 -15.06 -5.99 -71.70
C PHE A 358 -16.39 -5.69 -72.41
N ALA A 359 -17.46 -6.45 -72.15
CA ALA A 359 -18.78 -6.17 -72.70
C ALA A 359 -19.45 -4.89 -72.13
N MET A 360 -19.00 -4.37 -70.98
CA MET A 360 -19.53 -3.12 -70.40
C MET A 360 -18.77 -1.86 -70.86
N LEU A 361 -17.63 -1.99 -71.55
CA LEU A 361 -16.89 -0.84 -72.08
C LEU A 361 -17.41 -0.32 -73.44
N GLU A 362 -18.37 -1.00 -74.06
CA GLU A 362 -18.90 -0.61 -75.38
C GLU A 362 -20.14 0.30 -75.34
N ASP A 363 -20.88 0.40 -74.22
CA ASP A 363 -22.19 1.10 -74.21
C ASP A 363 -22.18 2.54 -73.65
N ASP A 364 -21.11 3.02 -73.01
CA ASP A 364 -21.10 4.35 -72.36
C ASP A 364 -19.91 5.27 -72.75
N GLY A 365 -19.27 5.01 -73.90
CA GLY A 365 -18.26 5.92 -74.47
C GLY A 365 -16.94 6.05 -73.71
N ILE A 366 -16.79 5.33 -72.59
CA ILE A 366 -15.57 5.28 -71.76
C ILE A 366 -14.44 4.50 -72.45
N GLY A 367 -14.76 3.57 -73.37
CA GLY A 367 -13.78 2.75 -74.10
C GLY A 367 -12.80 3.53 -74.99
N LYS A 368 -13.08 4.81 -75.30
CA LYS A 368 -12.24 5.60 -76.23
C LYS A 368 -10.98 6.21 -75.60
N LYS A 369 -10.73 6.05 -74.30
CA LYS A 369 -9.56 6.64 -73.62
C LYS A 369 -8.69 5.64 -72.81
N LEU A 370 -9.04 4.34 -72.77
CA LEU A 370 -8.27 3.24 -72.16
C LEU A 370 -7.24 2.64 -73.13
N ARG A 371 -5.97 2.51 -72.73
CA ARG A 371 -4.99 1.64 -73.43
C ARG A 371 -4.44 0.57 -72.47
N ALA A 372 -4.64 -0.72 -72.75
CA ALA A 372 -4.20 -1.87 -71.94
C ALA A 372 -3.23 -2.81 -72.71
N LYS A 373 -2.20 -3.38 -72.05
CA LYS A 373 -1.19 -4.35 -72.56
C LYS A 373 -1.02 -5.53 -71.59
N CYS A 374 -0.74 -6.77 -72.03
CA CYS A 374 -0.34 -7.87 -71.12
C CYS A 374 0.89 -8.65 -71.58
N GLU A 375 1.74 -8.98 -70.60
CA GLU A 375 2.94 -9.83 -70.68
C GLU A 375 3.01 -10.69 -69.39
N ASP A 376 3.41 -11.96 -69.52
CA ASP A 376 3.66 -12.93 -68.42
C ASP A 376 2.61 -12.96 -67.30
N GLY A 377 1.33 -12.96 -67.68
CA GLY A 377 0.22 -13.11 -66.75
C GLY A 377 -0.17 -11.84 -65.99
N ARG A 378 0.28 -10.65 -66.44
CA ARG A 378 -0.11 -9.35 -65.85
C ARG A 378 -0.48 -8.30 -66.92
N TRP A 379 -1.58 -7.57 -66.72
CA TRP A 379 -2.08 -6.51 -67.62
C TRP A 379 -1.73 -5.10 -67.09
N TYR A 380 -1.39 -4.18 -68.00
CA TYR A 380 -0.89 -2.84 -67.79
C TYR A 380 -1.75 -1.83 -68.56
N VAL A 381 -2.48 -0.93 -67.87
CA VAL A 381 -3.45 0.00 -68.48
C VAL A 381 -3.13 1.45 -68.15
N ASP A 382 -3.13 2.34 -69.15
CA ASP A 382 -2.74 3.76 -69.07
C ASP A 382 -3.89 4.72 -69.48
N PHE A 383 -4.00 5.84 -68.76
CA PHE A 383 -4.91 6.97 -68.96
C PHE A 383 -4.23 8.31 -68.60
N GLU A 384 -4.44 9.32 -69.44
CA GLU A 384 -3.85 10.68 -69.36
C GLU A 384 -4.81 11.79 -68.86
N LYS A 385 -4.26 12.74 -68.07
CA LYS A 385 -4.66 14.16 -67.86
C LYS A 385 -6.17 14.48 -67.69
N ALA A 386 -6.68 14.25 -66.48
CA ALA A 386 -7.82 14.95 -65.86
C ALA A 386 -7.54 15.10 -64.35
N SER A 387 -8.18 16.05 -63.66
CA SER A 387 -7.86 16.39 -62.26
C SER A 387 -8.15 15.23 -61.28
N PHE A 388 -7.34 15.06 -60.22
CA PHE A 388 -7.52 14.00 -59.20
C PHE A 388 -8.93 14.03 -58.55
N VAL A 389 -9.56 15.22 -58.48
CA VAL A 389 -10.91 15.44 -57.95
C VAL A 389 -12.01 14.82 -58.84
N GLU A 390 -11.80 14.73 -60.16
CA GLU A 390 -12.76 14.12 -61.10
C GLU A 390 -12.64 12.57 -61.13
N THR A 391 -11.50 12.03 -60.68
CA THR A 391 -11.25 10.59 -60.54
C THR A 391 -11.87 10.02 -59.27
N LEU A 392 -12.01 10.85 -58.23
CA LEU A 392 -12.61 10.50 -56.94
C LEU A 392 -14.14 10.32 -56.98
N GLU A 393 -14.87 10.97 -57.89
CA GLU A 393 -16.34 10.90 -57.92
C GLU A 393 -16.90 9.68 -58.70
N LYS A 394 -16.16 9.11 -59.66
CA LYS A 394 -16.65 7.98 -60.47
C LYS A 394 -16.20 6.60 -60.00
N LEU A 395 -15.12 6.51 -59.21
CA LEU A 395 -14.72 5.27 -58.52
C LEU A 395 -15.67 4.92 -57.36
N ASN A 396 -16.36 5.90 -56.76
CA ASN A 396 -17.40 5.67 -55.76
C ASN A 396 -18.71 5.09 -56.34
N LEU A 397 -18.98 5.24 -57.65
CA LEU A 397 -20.21 4.75 -58.28
C LEU A 397 -20.14 3.24 -58.64
N LEU A 398 -18.93 2.69 -58.82
CA LEU A 398 -18.72 1.24 -59.03
C LEU A 398 -18.90 0.43 -57.74
N HIS A 399 -18.86 1.09 -56.58
CA HIS A 399 -19.12 0.52 -55.26
C HIS A 399 -20.60 0.15 -55.01
N GLU A 400 -21.57 0.69 -55.76
CA GLU A 400 -23.02 0.57 -55.41
C GLU A 400 -23.83 -0.50 -56.16
N ILE A 401 -23.34 -1.13 -57.24
CA ILE A 401 -24.13 -2.15 -58.01
C ILE A 401 -23.53 -3.57 -57.90
N GLY A 402 -22.91 -3.84 -56.74
CA GLY A 402 -22.20 -5.09 -56.43
C GLY A 402 -20.99 -5.34 -57.33
N GLY A 403 -20.54 -4.28 -57.99
CA GLY A 403 -19.75 -4.27 -59.21
C GLY A 403 -18.25 -4.27 -58.96
N LEU A 404 -17.63 -5.28 -59.52
CA LEU A 404 -16.49 -5.26 -60.43
C LEU A 404 -15.40 -4.14 -60.34
N PRO A 405 -14.19 -4.50 -60.82
CA PRO A 405 -12.90 -4.09 -60.28
C PRO A 405 -12.05 -3.33 -61.32
N THR A 406 -10.89 -2.79 -60.93
CA THR A 406 -9.85 -2.35 -61.89
C THR A 406 -8.46 -2.42 -61.25
N GLU A 407 -7.53 -3.14 -61.87
CA GLU A 407 -6.10 -2.83 -61.76
C GLU A 407 -5.81 -1.53 -62.54
N ILE A 408 -4.94 -0.68 -61.99
CA ILE A 408 -4.21 0.38 -62.72
C ILE A 408 -2.72 0.13 -62.54
N VAL A 409 -2.00 0.21 -63.66
CA VAL A 409 -0.54 0.21 -63.73
C VAL A 409 -0.01 1.64 -63.61
N GLY A 410 1.16 1.78 -63.00
CA GLY A 410 1.59 3.02 -62.32
C GLY A 410 1.64 4.31 -63.15
N VAL A 411 1.78 5.44 -62.45
CA VAL A 411 2.36 6.67 -63.01
C VAL A 411 3.82 6.72 -62.58
N THR A 412 4.69 6.93 -63.55
CA THR A 412 6.11 7.30 -63.41
C THR A 412 6.30 8.39 -62.32
N SER A 413 7.44 8.54 -61.64
CA SER A 413 8.80 8.03 -61.85
C SER A 413 9.46 7.84 -60.48
N GLN A 414 8.91 6.97 -59.65
CA GLN A 414 9.49 6.63 -58.36
C GLN A 414 9.32 5.15 -58.06
N ALA A 415 10.36 4.37 -58.33
CA ALA A 415 10.74 3.21 -57.52
C ALA A 415 12.05 2.62 -58.06
N ALA A 416 12.99 2.49 -57.13
CA ALA A 416 13.91 1.37 -56.98
C ALA A 416 14.89 0.99 -58.12
N TRP A 417 16.19 1.06 -57.77
CA TRP A 417 17.17 -0.05 -57.75
C TRP A 417 17.16 -1.01 -58.97
N ILE A 418 18.23 -1.34 -59.69
CA ILE A 418 19.67 -1.52 -59.40
C ILE A 418 20.33 -1.86 -60.76
N ILE A 419 21.60 -1.43 -60.97
CA ILE A 419 22.74 -2.09 -61.68
C ILE A 419 22.39 -2.97 -62.92
N ALA A 420 22.95 -2.78 -64.13
CA ALA A 420 24.37 -2.97 -64.44
C ALA A 420 24.72 -2.53 -65.88
N GLN A 421 25.78 -1.73 -65.98
CA GLN A 421 27.04 -1.93 -66.75
C GLN A 421 27.09 -2.44 -68.22
N PRO A 422 28.18 -2.08 -68.93
CA PRO A 422 28.30 -1.98 -70.39
C PRO A 422 29.24 -3.04 -71.01
N GLU A 423 29.31 -3.08 -72.35
CA GLU A 423 30.47 -3.36 -73.22
C GLU A 423 29.95 -3.60 -74.67
N ALA A 424 30.61 -3.38 -75.81
CA ALA A 424 31.53 -2.38 -76.35
C ALA A 424 31.52 -2.54 -77.91
N ALA A 425 32.12 -1.56 -78.62
CA ALA A 425 32.36 -1.40 -80.08
C ALA A 425 31.28 -0.59 -80.85
N HIS A 426 31.55 0.50 -81.59
CA HIS A 426 32.78 1.05 -82.19
C HIS A 426 32.78 2.60 -82.19
N VAL A 427 33.69 3.22 -81.43
CA VAL A 427 34.72 4.07 -82.07
C VAL A 427 35.88 3.13 -82.34
N SER A 428 36.72 3.36 -83.34
CA SER A 428 38.06 2.74 -83.31
C SER A 428 38.67 3.10 -81.96
N LEU A 429 38.86 2.09 -81.10
CA LEU A 429 39.35 2.26 -79.75
C LEU A 429 40.72 2.97 -79.80
N ASP A 430 41.52 2.71 -80.84
CA ASP A 430 42.84 3.31 -81.01
C ASP A 430 42.79 4.83 -81.26
N ASP A 431 41.78 5.36 -81.98
CA ASP A 431 41.74 6.79 -82.35
C ASP A 431 41.07 7.69 -81.30
N TYR A 432 40.02 7.19 -80.63
CA TYR A 432 39.47 7.91 -79.47
C TYR A 432 40.37 7.72 -78.23
N GLN A 433 41.01 6.55 -78.06
CA GLN A 433 42.04 6.40 -77.03
C GLN A 433 43.28 7.22 -77.36
N ALA A 434 43.69 7.45 -78.61
CA ALA A 434 44.77 8.39 -78.91
C ALA A 434 44.38 9.84 -78.55
N ALA A 435 43.22 10.33 -79.03
CA ALA A 435 42.79 11.72 -78.82
C ALA A 435 42.39 12.03 -77.36
N ARG A 436 41.89 11.03 -76.61
CA ARG A 436 41.59 11.18 -75.18
C ARG A 436 42.79 10.86 -74.29
N ALA A 437 43.66 9.91 -74.66
CA ALA A 437 44.93 9.70 -73.95
C ALA A 437 45.78 10.97 -74.02
N GLU A 438 45.79 11.70 -75.13
CA GLU A 438 46.52 12.98 -75.20
C GLU A 438 45.86 14.10 -74.36
N ALA A 439 44.53 14.15 -74.30
CA ALA A 439 43.79 15.16 -73.52
C ALA A 439 43.71 14.87 -72.01
N VAL A 440 43.78 13.61 -71.58
CA VAL A 440 43.77 13.20 -70.16
C VAL A 440 45.20 13.00 -69.61
N ALA A 441 46.19 12.63 -70.45
CA ALA A 441 47.57 12.45 -69.99
C ALA A 441 48.25 13.76 -69.54
N ASN A 442 47.72 14.94 -69.89
CA ASN A 442 48.35 16.22 -69.55
C ASN A 442 47.64 17.04 -68.46
N VAL A 443 46.61 16.49 -67.79
CA VAL A 443 45.97 17.18 -66.65
C VAL A 443 45.61 16.17 -65.55
N GLY A 444 46.41 16.15 -64.48
CA GLY A 444 46.19 15.32 -63.30
C GLY A 444 44.92 15.71 -62.54
N GLY A 445 43.89 14.89 -62.64
CA GLY A 445 42.65 15.00 -61.85
C GLY A 445 42.44 13.78 -60.96
N ILE A 446 41.96 14.00 -59.73
CA ILE A 446 41.53 12.98 -58.79
C ILE A 446 40.01 12.85 -58.89
N GLN A 447 39.53 11.62 -59.08
CA GLN A 447 38.11 11.31 -59.14
C GLN A 447 37.63 10.87 -57.75
N VAL A 448 36.54 11.45 -57.25
CA VAL A 448 35.95 11.08 -55.95
C VAL A 448 34.70 10.24 -56.21
N ALA A 449 34.70 8.98 -55.80
CA ALA A 449 33.53 8.11 -55.88
C ALA A 449 32.79 8.05 -54.53
N GLY A 450 31.45 8.00 -54.54
CA GLY A 450 30.65 7.56 -53.38
C GLY A 450 29.55 8.48 -52.84
N VAL A 451 29.15 9.57 -53.51
CA VAL A 451 28.02 10.42 -53.07
C VAL A 451 26.83 10.26 -54.02
N ARG A 452 25.68 9.75 -53.55
CA ARG A 452 24.45 9.65 -54.37
C ARG A 452 23.97 11.05 -54.78
N GLY A 453 23.80 11.25 -56.09
CA GLY A 453 23.25 12.49 -56.69
C GLY A 453 24.26 13.41 -57.39
N LEU A 454 25.57 13.10 -57.36
CA LEU A 454 26.64 13.88 -58.00
C LEU A 454 27.69 12.91 -58.57
N GLU A 455 27.48 12.38 -59.78
CA GLU A 455 28.32 11.27 -60.29
C GLU A 455 29.59 11.68 -61.05
N ASP A 456 29.91 12.97 -61.21
CA ASP A 456 31.21 13.36 -61.78
C ASP A 456 31.70 14.68 -61.21
N ILE A 457 32.28 14.64 -60.00
CA ILE A 457 33.13 15.71 -59.48
C ILE A 457 34.58 15.33 -59.76
N ARG A 458 35.24 16.04 -60.67
CA ARG A 458 36.69 15.94 -60.86
C ARG A 458 37.37 17.07 -60.10
N ILE A 459 38.28 16.70 -59.19
CA ILE A 459 39.18 17.67 -58.56
C ILE A 459 40.46 17.73 -59.39
N VAL A 460 40.65 18.81 -60.12
CA VAL A 460 41.85 19.06 -60.90
C VAL A 460 42.81 19.92 -60.09
N TRP A 461 44.05 19.46 -59.97
CA TRP A 461 45.12 20.23 -59.36
C TRP A 461 45.96 20.90 -60.44
N HIS A 462 46.15 22.21 -60.30
CA HIS A 462 47.11 22.96 -61.10
C HIS A 462 47.95 23.82 -60.15
N ARG A 463 49.21 23.40 -59.98
CA ARG A 463 50.11 23.85 -58.90
C ARG A 463 49.56 23.50 -57.50
N ASP A 464 49.50 24.47 -56.60
CA ASP A 464 49.22 24.38 -55.17
C ASP A 464 47.74 24.63 -54.81
N ARG A 465 46.82 24.59 -55.78
CA ARG A 465 45.36 24.75 -55.55
C ARG A 465 44.51 23.74 -56.33
N ALA A 466 43.39 23.34 -55.72
CA ALA A 466 42.46 22.33 -56.23
C ALA A 466 41.14 22.95 -56.72
N TRP A 467 40.61 22.46 -57.86
CA TRP A 467 39.39 22.97 -58.51
C TRP A 467 38.41 21.84 -58.82
N VAL A 468 37.11 22.06 -58.58
CA VAL A 468 36.05 21.08 -58.92
C VAL A 468 35.39 21.42 -60.24
N ILE A 469 35.38 20.44 -61.14
CA ILE A 469 34.62 20.48 -62.40
C ILE A 469 33.54 19.41 -62.30
N GLY A 470 32.28 19.80 -62.41
CA GLY A 470 31.14 18.90 -62.58
C GLY A 470 30.38 19.25 -63.84
N ASP A 471 30.01 18.24 -64.63
CA ASP A 471 29.28 18.45 -65.89
C ASP A 471 27.77 18.66 -65.59
N LEU A 472 27.38 19.95 -65.54
CA LEU A 472 25.99 20.41 -65.68
C LEU A 472 25.67 20.46 -67.18
N HIS A 473 24.86 19.57 -67.75
CA HIS A 473 23.39 19.65 -67.83
C HIS A 473 22.94 19.43 -69.29
N ALA A 474 21.71 18.92 -69.52
CA ALA A 474 20.72 19.71 -70.30
C ALA A 474 19.31 19.10 -70.52
N LYS A 475 18.19 19.84 -70.52
CA LYS A 475 17.92 21.27 -70.23
C LYS A 475 16.41 21.56 -70.40
N ASN A 476 15.86 22.43 -69.55
CA ASN A 476 14.86 23.40 -70.00
C ASN A 476 15.62 24.53 -70.72
N ILE A 477 15.75 24.45 -72.05
CA ILE A 477 15.80 25.62 -72.93
C ILE A 477 14.70 25.40 -73.95
N MET A 478 13.53 26.01 -73.68
CA MET A 478 12.57 26.30 -74.72
C MET A 478 13.25 27.19 -75.74
N ARG A 479 13.32 26.65 -76.94
CA ARG A 479 13.54 27.36 -78.19
C ARG A 479 12.28 28.18 -78.49
N ASP A 480 12.42 29.31 -79.17
CA ASP A 480 11.28 30.12 -79.60
C ASP A 480 10.37 29.35 -80.59
N SER A 481 9.29 30.01 -81.03
CA SER A 481 8.27 29.47 -81.95
C SER A 481 8.80 28.98 -83.32
N THR A 482 10.11 28.97 -83.56
CA THR A 482 10.77 28.44 -84.76
C THR A 482 11.84 27.36 -84.49
N GLY A 483 12.11 27.00 -83.23
CA GLY A 483 12.87 25.80 -82.91
C GLY A 483 14.41 25.88 -82.94
N LYS A 484 15.07 27.00 -82.54
CA LYS A 484 16.55 27.09 -82.34
C LYS A 484 16.99 27.50 -80.90
N ALA A 485 18.04 26.87 -80.32
CA ALA A 485 18.62 27.19 -78.99
C ALA A 485 20.07 27.75 -79.09
N ARG A 486 20.46 28.68 -78.19
CA ARG A 486 21.82 29.28 -78.05
C ARG A 486 22.57 28.75 -76.80
N ILE A 487 23.89 28.61 -76.89
CA ILE A 487 24.83 28.16 -75.84
C ILE A 487 25.90 29.25 -75.67
N MET A 488 26.09 29.81 -74.48
CA MET A 488 27.36 30.32 -73.91
C MET A 488 27.09 30.96 -72.52
N ASP A 489 28.06 30.81 -71.60
CA ASP A 489 28.15 31.33 -70.21
C ASP A 489 27.52 30.50 -69.05
N ALA A 490 28.25 29.49 -68.54
CA ALA A 490 28.36 29.12 -67.12
C ALA A 490 29.19 27.82 -66.93
N LEU A 491 30.49 27.95 -66.65
CA LEU A 491 31.40 26.92 -66.12
C LEU A 491 32.14 27.57 -64.94
N VAL A 492 32.33 26.83 -63.82
CA VAL A 492 33.12 27.11 -62.57
C VAL A 492 32.31 27.42 -61.27
N MET A 493 32.47 26.58 -60.22
CA MET A 493 32.12 26.86 -58.81
C MET A 493 33.14 26.26 -57.80
N PRO A 494 33.40 26.88 -56.63
CA PRO A 494 34.26 26.35 -55.55
C PRO A 494 33.57 25.34 -54.61
N VAL A 495 34.34 24.41 -54.01
CA VAL A 495 33.84 23.31 -53.16
C VAL A 495 33.24 23.81 -51.83
N SER A 496 32.01 23.40 -51.51
CA SER A 496 31.32 23.79 -50.27
C SER A 496 31.97 23.17 -49.02
N LYS A 497 31.72 23.78 -47.85
CA LYS A 497 32.23 23.31 -46.55
C LYS A 497 31.70 21.92 -46.19
N GLU A 498 30.48 21.58 -46.61
CA GLU A 498 29.84 20.29 -46.36
C GLU A 498 30.53 19.14 -47.13
N LEU A 499 30.97 19.37 -48.37
CA LEU A 499 31.68 18.37 -49.18
C LEU A 499 33.10 18.07 -48.66
N LYS A 500 33.80 19.05 -48.06
CA LYS A 500 35.11 18.84 -47.41
C LYS A 500 35.05 18.01 -46.12
N ALA A 501 33.87 17.88 -45.52
CA ALA A 501 33.66 17.10 -44.31
C ALA A 501 33.33 15.62 -44.62
N LEU A 502 33.08 15.27 -45.88
CA LEU A 502 32.77 13.89 -46.28
C LEU A 502 34.04 13.02 -46.21
N PRO A 503 33.99 11.85 -45.54
CA PRO A 503 35.15 10.98 -45.36
C PRO A 503 35.83 10.58 -46.68
N ALA A 504 35.06 10.30 -47.74
CA ALA A 504 35.59 9.95 -49.06
C ALA A 504 36.40 11.10 -49.71
N VAL A 505 36.02 12.36 -49.47
CA VAL A 505 36.72 13.56 -49.97
C VAL A 505 37.97 13.83 -49.13
N GLN A 506 37.91 13.65 -47.81
CA GLN A 506 39.09 13.77 -46.94
C GLN A 506 40.13 12.69 -47.22
N ASN A 507 39.68 11.46 -47.48
CA ASN A 507 40.53 10.32 -47.84
C ASN A 507 41.19 10.51 -49.20
N ALA A 508 40.44 10.99 -50.20
CA ALA A 508 41.03 11.35 -51.50
C ALA A 508 42.03 12.51 -51.41
N ILE A 509 41.81 13.48 -50.51
CA ILE A 509 42.77 14.58 -50.25
C ILE A 509 44.04 14.08 -49.54
N CYS A 510 43.92 13.17 -48.56
CA CYS A 510 45.07 12.57 -47.88
C CYS A 510 45.88 11.67 -48.83
N GLU A 511 45.23 10.78 -49.57
CA GLU A 511 45.90 9.92 -50.56
C GLU A 511 46.62 10.74 -51.64
N ALA A 512 46.02 11.84 -52.08
CA ALA A 512 46.63 12.75 -53.04
C ALA A 512 47.87 13.47 -52.46
N LYS A 513 47.83 13.89 -51.19
CA LYS A 513 48.98 14.52 -50.52
C LYS A 513 50.13 13.53 -50.28
N VAL A 514 49.82 12.26 -50.01
CA VAL A 514 50.81 11.18 -49.90
C VAL A 514 51.41 10.86 -51.28
N LYS A 515 50.58 10.73 -52.33
CA LYS A 515 51.06 10.52 -53.72
C LYS A 515 51.87 11.70 -54.29
N ALA A 516 51.60 12.93 -53.85
CA ALA A 516 52.33 14.13 -54.25
C ALA A 516 53.61 14.37 -53.41
N GLY A 517 53.93 13.50 -52.45
CA GLY A 517 55.13 13.62 -51.60
C GLY A 517 55.08 14.73 -50.55
N VAL A 518 53.89 15.22 -50.21
CA VAL A 518 53.68 16.36 -49.29
C VAL A 518 53.60 15.89 -47.81
N ILE A 519 53.32 14.61 -47.55
CA ILE A 519 53.31 13.99 -46.20
C ILE A 519 53.70 12.50 -46.30
N GLU A 520 54.42 11.97 -45.31
CA GLU A 520 54.95 10.58 -45.30
C GLU A 520 53.88 9.52 -44.93
N ALA A 521 54.06 8.30 -45.45
CA ALA A 521 53.06 7.23 -45.52
C ALA A 521 52.64 6.59 -44.18
N GLU A 522 53.34 6.84 -43.06
CA GLU A 522 53.00 6.26 -41.76
C GLU A 522 51.75 6.91 -41.09
N ALA A 523 51.22 8.00 -41.66
CA ALA A 523 49.97 8.63 -41.18
C ALA A 523 48.68 7.91 -41.64
N GLN A 524 48.78 6.79 -42.38
CA GLN A 524 47.64 6.15 -43.04
C GLN A 524 46.85 5.16 -42.15
N ASN A 525 47.38 4.74 -41.00
CA ASN A 525 46.75 3.68 -40.17
C ASN A 525 45.73 4.17 -39.13
N ASP A 526 45.65 5.46 -38.79
CA ASP A 526 44.68 5.97 -37.80
C ASP A 526 43.37 6.49 -38.43
N LEU A 527 43.23 6.49 -39.76
CA LEU A 527 42.12 7.13 -40.47
C LEU A 527 41.06 6.19 -41.09
N PHE A 528 41.23 4.86 -41.03
CA PHE A 528 40.35 3.90 -41.74
C PHE A 528 39.95 2.64 -40.95
N ALA A 529 39.46 2.78 -39.73
CA ALA A 529 38.56 1.75 -39.18
C ALA A 529 37.16 1.94 -39.79
N ALA A 530 36.55 0.89 -40.36
CA ALA A 530 35.13 0.93 -40.73
C ALA A 530 34.30 1.31 -39.48
N PRO A 531 33.29 2.20 -39.57
CA PRO A 531 32.48 2.53 -38.41
C PRO A 531 31.82 1.24 -37.93
N LYS A 532 32.19 0.77 -36.72
CA LYS A 532 31.47 -0.32 -36.07
C LYS A 532 29.99 0.06 -36.06
N GLU A 533 29.14 -0.83 -36.56
CA GLU A 533 27.70 -0.63 -36.52
C GLU A 533 27.31 -0.38 -35.05
N LYS A 534 26.70 0.78 -34.76
CA LYS A 534 26.40 1.17 -33.38
C LYS A 534 25.36 0.20 -32.82
N ILE A 535 25.75 -0.57 -31.82
CA ILE A 535 24.85 -1.47 -31.10
C ILE A 535 24.09 -0.64 -30.05
N TRP A 536 22.77 -0.75 -30.03
CA TRP A 536 21.91 -0.02 -29.09
C TRP A 536 21.20 -0.99 -28.16
N LEU A 537 21.21 -0.68 -26.86
CA LEU A 537 20.40 -1.36 -25.86
C LEU A 537 19.22 -0.49 -25.49
N THR A 538 18.02 -1.07 -25.42
CA THR A 538 16.83 -0.36 -24.95
C THR A 538 16.56 -0.75 -23.50
N ILE A 539 16.39 0.25 -22.65
CA ILE A 539 16.14 0.12 -21.21
C ILE A 539 14.75 0.68 -20.92
N ALA A 540 13.99 0.00 -20.06
CA ALA A 540 12.71 0.47 -19.55
C ALA A 540 12.87 0.99 -18.12
N THR A 541 12.34 2.18 -17.82
CA THR A 541 12.33 2.76 -16.47
C THR A 541 11.11 3.65 -16.24
N THR A 542 10.60 3.68 -15.02
CA THR A 542 9.60 4.68 -14.59
C THR A 542 10.24 5.94 -13.98
N ARG A 543 11.57 5.95 -13.82
CA ARG A 543 12.34 7.01 -13.16
C ARG A 543 13.51 7.50 -14.02
N PRO A 544 13.26 8.27 -15.10
CA PRO A 544 14.34 8.87 -15.90
C PRO A 544 15.14 9.94 -15.13
N GLU A 545 14.58 10.55 -14.08
CA GLU A 545 15.27 11.58 -13.30
C GLU A 545 16.49 11.08 -12.52
N VAL A 546 16.57 9.77 -12.27
CA VAL A 546 17.70 9.18 -11.53
C VAL A 546 18.77 8.57 -12.43
N ILE A 547 18.62 8.65 -13.76
CA ILE A 547 19.63 8.18 -14.73
C ILE A 547 21.03 8.77 -14.44
N PRO A 548 21.20 10.05 -14.06
CA PRO A 548 22.51 10.59 -13.67
C PRO A 548 23.22 9.82 -12.54
N GLY A 549 22.49 9.03 -11.75
CA GLY A 549 23.03 8.17 -10.70
C GLY A 549 23.40 6.76 -11.15
N ASP A 550 23.10 6.37 -12.40
CA ASP A 550 23.32 5.00 -12.90
C ASP A 550 24.81 4.62 -12.87
N GLN A 551 25.09 3.40 -12.40
CA GLN A 551 26.45 2.86 -12.25
C GLN A 551 26.71 1.58 -13.05
N ALA A 552 25.66 0.92 -13.52
CA ALA A 552 25.75 -0.23 -14.41
C ALA A 552 24.43 -0.44 -15.15
N ILE A 553 24.47 -1.28 -16.18
CA ILE A 553 23.28 -1.89 -16.78
C ILE A 553 23.30 -3.38 -16.47
N ALA A 554 22.24 -3.90 -15.87
CA ALA A 554 22.13 -5.32 -15.54
C ALA A 554 21.27 -6.06 -16.58
N VAL A 555 21.75 -7.24 -16.98
CA VAL A 555 21.02 -8.19 -17.82
C VAL A 555 21.06 -9.57 -17.17
N ASN A 556 20.02 -10.37 -17.40
CA ASN A 556 20.03 -11.75 -16.92
C ASN A 556 21.01 -12.58 -17.75
N PRO A 557 21.94 -13.35 -17.15
CA PRO A 557 22.88 -14.20 -17.90
C PRO A 557 22.19 -15.29 -18.73
N LYS A 558 20.94 -15.65 -18.40
CA LYS A 558 20.13 -16.64 -19.14
C LYS A 558 19.39 -16.03 -20.33
N ASP A 559 19.44 -14.71 -20.52
CA ASP A 559 18.82 -14.04 -21.66
C ASP A 559 19.76 -14.04 -22.87
N GLU A 560 19.55 -14.97 -23.80
CA GLU A 560 20.36 -15.11 -25.03
C GLU A 560 20.40 -13.82 -25.87
N ARG A 561 19.40 -12.93 -25.73
CA ARG A 561 19.36 -11.64 -26.44
C ARG A 561 20.48 -10.70 -26.02
N TYR A 562 20.93 -10.76 -24.76
CA TYR A 562 21.89 -9.80 -24.20
C TYR A 562 23.09 -10.44 -23.52
N ALA A 563 23.12 -11.76 -23.33
CA ALA A 563 24.22 -12.47 -22.67
C ALA A 563 25.60 -12.18 -23.31
N HIS A 564 25.63 -11.98 -24.64
CA HIS A 564 26.85 -11.63 -25.39
C HIS A 564 27.35 -10.19 -25.19
N LEU A 565 26.59 -9.35 -24.46
CA LEU A 565 26.93 -7.97 -24.14
C LEU A 565 27.49 -7.79 -22.72
N ILE A 566 27.40 -8.84 -21.88
CA ILE A 566 27.97 -8.84 -20.53
C ILE A 566 29.48 -8.54 -20.60
N GLY A 567 29.95 -7.61 -19.76
CA GLY A 567 31.32 -7.13 -19.71
C GLY A 567 31.64 -5.98 -20.66
N LYS A 568 30.74 -5.62 -21.59
CA LYS A 568 30.88 -4.39 -22.39
C LYS A 568 30.43 -3.17 -21.60
N HIS A 569 30.58 -1.98 -22.19
CA HIS A 569 30.15 -0.73 -21.58
C HIS A 569 29.02 -0.08 -22.38
N VAL A 570 28.19 0.73 -21.72
CA VAL A 570 27.25 1.65 -22.36
C VAL A 570 27.59 3.09 -22.05
N ARG A 571 27.24 4.00 -22.94
CA ARG A 571 27.30 5.43 -22.66
C ARG A 571 26.01 5.88 -21.97
N ARG A 572 26.14 6.36 -20.73
CA ARG A 572 25.02 6.91 -19.95
C ARG A 572 24.47 8.17 -20.65
N PRO A 573 23.15 8.27 -20.89
CA PRO A 573 22.61 9.35 -21.71
C PRO A 573 22.49 10.69 -20.97
N LEU A 574 22.30 10.65 -19.64
CA LEU A 574 22.19 11.84 -18.78
C LEU A 574 23.24 11.78 -17.64
N PRO A 575 23.76 12.93 -17.19
CA PRO A 575 23.57 14.26 -17.77
C PRO A 575 24.28 14.40 -19.12
N VAL A 576 23.78 15.27 -20.00
CA VAL A 576 24.27 15.37 -21.40
C VAL A 576 25.71 15.89 -21.45
N GLU A 577 26.06 16.76 -20.50
CA GLU A 577 27.39 17.35 -20.36
C GLU A 577 28.44 16.42 -19.73
N ASP A 578 28.03 15.34 -19.06
CA ASP A 578 28.93 14.42 -18.34
C ASP A 578 28.46 12.96 -18.45
N GLN A 579 28.67 12.40 -19.64
CA GLN A 579 28.27 11.04 -19.98
C GLN A 579 29.33 10.02 -19.54
N ALA A 580 29.01 9.25 -18.51
CA ALA A 580 29.85 8.16 -18.00
C ALA A 580 29.74 6.88 -18.85
N LEU A 581 30.79 6.05 -18.83
CA LEU A 581 30.75 4.69 -19.35
C LEU A 581 30.37 3.72 -18.24
N LEU A 582 29.25 3.01 -18.41
CA LEU A 582 28.73 2.08 -17.41
C LEU A 582 28.92 0.64 -17.85
N PRO A 583 29.44 -0.26 -17.01
CA PRO A 583 29.57 -1.68 -17.35
C PRO A 583 28.19 -2.35 -17.50
N ILE A 584 28.12 -3.32 -18.39
CA ILE A 584 27.00 -4.26 -18.50
C ILE A 584 27.33 -5.48 -17.65
N ILE A 585 26.55 -5.70 -16.59
CA ILE A 585 26.77 -6.76 -15.60
C ILE A 585 25.73 -7.88 -15.73
N ALA A 586 26.13 -9.07 -15.32
CA ALA A 586 25.25 -10.24 -15.28
C ALA A 586 24.64 -10.39 -13.88
N ASP A 587 23.31 -10.26 -13.76
CA ASP A 587 22.64 -10.48 -12.48
C ASP A 587 21.33 -11.25 -12.67
N GLU A 588 21.17 -12.36 -11.95
CA GLU A 588 19.99 -13.22 -12.05
C GLU A 588 18.73 -12.57 -11.47
N HIS A 589 18.85 -11.49 -10.70
CA HIS A 589 17.71 -10.71 -10.19
C HIS A 589 16.90 -10.04 -11.32
N VAL A 590 17.52 -9.82 -12.49
CA VAL A 590 16.83 -9.19 -13.63
C VAL A 590 15.83 -10.17 -14.23
N ASP A 591 14.54 -9.82 -14.20
CA ASP A 591 13.50 -10.54 -14.94
C ASP A 591 13.56 -10.17 -16.42
N PHE A 592 14.08 -11.08 -17.26
CA PHE A 592 14.21 -10.85 -18.68
C PHE A 592 12.86 -10.85 -19.43
N THR A 593 11.76 -11.26 -18.79
CA THR A 593 10.41 -11.19 -19.35
C THR A 593 9.73 -9.83 -19.11
N PHE A 594 10.25 -9.03 -18.17
CA PHE A 594 9.73 -7.72 -17.83
C PHE A 594 10.38 -6.60 -18.66
N GLY A 595 9.57 -5.67 -19.18
CA GLY A 595 10.04 -4.53 -19.96
C GLY A 595 10.85 -4.96 -21.19
N THR A 596 12.13 -4.58 -21.23
CA THR A 596 13.07 -5.00 -22.28
C THR A 596 13.94 -6.19 -21.87
N GLY A 597 13.94 -6.60 -20.59
CA GLY A 597 14.91 -7.52 -20.00
C GLY A 597 16.29 -6.89 -19.69
N VAL A 598 16.39 -5.56 -19.79
CA VAL A 598 17.59 -4.78 -19.49
C VAL A 598 17.26 -3.74 -18.41
N LEU A 599 17.95 -3.79 -17.27
CA LEU A 599 17.69 -2.95 -16.11
C LEU A 599 18.80 -1.90 -15.93
N LYS A 600 18.45 -0.61 -15.77
CA LYS A 600 19.39 0.39 -15.26
C LYS A 600 19.61 0.21 -13.77
N VAL A 601 20.87 0.20 -13.32
CA VAL A 601 21.23 0.02 -11.90
C VAL A 601 21.60 1.37 -11.30
N THR A 602 20.75 1.92 -10.44
CA THR A 602 20.94 3.20 -9.74
C THR A 602 21.03 2.99 -8.22
N PRO A 603 22.22 2.64 -7.68
CA PRO A 603 22.32 2.02 -6.35
C PRO A 603 21.87 2.89 -5.17
N ALA A 604 21.85 4.22 -5.32
CA ALA A 604 21.45 5.12 -4.23
C ALA A 604 19.93 5.40 -4.17
N HIS A 605 19.14 4.94 -5.15
CA HIS A 605 17.73 5.34 -5.34
C HIS A 605 16.74 4.17 -5.47
N ASP A 606 17.21 2.93 -5.37
CA ASP A 606 16.38 1.73 -5.42
C ASP A 606 17.01 0.58 -4.62
N LYS A 607 16.19 -0.18 -3.89
CA LYS A 607 16.65 -1.26 -3.01
C LYS A 607 17.23 -2.44 -3.78
N ALA A 608 16.59 -2.87 -4.87
CA ALA A 608 17.09 -3.97 -5.70
C ALA A 608 18.40 -3.55 -6.39
N ASP A 609 18.47 -2.32 -6.89
CA ASP A 609 19.68 -1.77 -7.50
C ASP A 609 20.84 -1.69 -6.50
N PHE A 610 20.56 -1.32 -5.24
CA PHE A 610 21.55 -1.32 -4.17
C PHE A 610 22.09 -2.73 -3.88
N GLU A 611 21.23 -3.74 -3.82
CA GLU A 611 21.65 -5.13 -3.61
C GLU A 611 22.46 -5.68 -4.79
N ILE A 612 22.07 -5.35 -6.03
CA ILE A 612 22.86 -5.65 -7.24
C ILE A 612 24.24 -4.98 -7.13
N ALA A 613 24.29 -3.69 -6.77
CA ALA A 613 25.53 -2.97 -6.60
C ALA A 613 26.46 -3.58 -5.56
N GLN A 614 25.93 -4.08 -4.44
CA GLN A 614 26.71 -4.79 -3.44
C GLN A 614 27.31 -6.09 -3.98
N ARG A 615 26.56 -6.87 -4.78
CA ARG A 615 27.05 -8.11 -5.41
C ARG A 615 28.17 -7.86 -6.43
N HIS A 616 28.12 -6.73 -7.12
CA HIS A 616 29.05 -6.35 -8.20
C HIS A 616 30.08 -5.28 -7.79
N ASN A 617 30.12 -4.89 -6.51
CA ASN A 617 31.01 -3.86 -5.96
C ASN A 617 30.95 -2.52 -6.72
N LEU A 618 29.73 -2.07 -7.03
CA LEU A 618 29.48 -0.79 -7.71
C LEU A 618 29.36 0.35 -6.68
N PRO A 619 29.82 1.57 -7.00
CA PRO A 619 29.62 2.73 -6.15
C PRO A 619 28.15 3.12 -6.07
N ALA A 620 27.77 3.93 -5.09
CA ALA A 620 26.42 4.47 -4.97
C ALA A 620 26.45 6.01 -5.05
N VAL A 621 25.90 6.57 -6.13
CA VAL A 621 25.87 8.01 -6.38
C VAL A 621 24.48 8.55 -6.06
N ASP A 622 24.37 9.36 -5.00
CA ASP A 622 23.14 10.03 -4.60
C ASP A 622 22.97 11.36 -5.36
N VAL A 623 22.02 11.41 -6.29
CA VAL A 623 21.73 12.59 -7.12
C VAL A 623 20.62 13.47 -6.55
N MET A 624 20.16 13.20 -5.32
CA MET A 624 19.02 13.90 -4.71
C MET A 624 19.32 14.36 -3.29
N HIS A 625 18.94 15.58 -2.96
CA HIS A 625 18.90 16.07 -1.59
C HIS A 625 17.78 15.37 -0.79
N PRO A 626 17.86 15.35 0.56
CA PRO A 626 16.86 14.71 1.40
C PRO A 626 15.41 15.24 1.23
N ASN A 627 15.23 16.45 0.71
CA ASN A 627 13.90 17.05 0.46
C ASN A 627 13.26 16.62 -0.87
N GLY A 628 13.89 15.73 -1.64
CA GLY A 628 13.37 15.28 -2.92
C GLY A 628 13.71 16.20 -4.10
N VAL A 629 14.66 17.13 -3.92
CA VAL A 629 15.19 18.03 -4.97
C VAL A 629 16.49 17.46 -5.50
N LEU A 630 16.68 17.45 -6.82
CA LEU A 630 17.91 16.96 -7.45
C LEU A 630 19.10 17.88 -7.13
N ASN A 631 20.26 17.29 -6.86
CA ASN A 631 21.49 18.01 -6.55
C ASN A 631 22.35 18.23 -7.81
N GLU A 632 23.55 18.80 -7.64
CA GLU A 632 24.47 19.16 -8.72
C GLU A 632 24.94 17.95 -9.53
N LEU A 633 24.97 16.75 -8.93
CA LEU A 633 25.37 15.52 -9.61
C LEU A 633 24.33 15.05 -10.64
N ALA A 634 23.10 15.57 -10.58
CA ALA A 634 22.07 15.31 -11.58
C ALA A 634 22.34 16.03 -12.92
N GLY A 635 23.31 16.95 -12.96
CA GLY A 635 23.59 17.83 -14.10
C GLY A 635 22.80 19.13 -14.06
N LYS A 636 23.30 20.13 -14.78
CA LYS A 636 22.79 21.52 -14.76
C LYS A 636 21.33 21.64 -15.19
N ASP A 637 20.84 20.71 -16.02
CA ASP A 637 19.49 20.72 -16.55
C ASP A 637 18.45 20.15 -15.57
N LEU A 638 18.89 19.42 -14.54
CA LEU A 638 18.03 18.79 -13.54
C LEU A 638 18.27 19.31 -12.12
N ALA A 639 19.47 19.80 -11.81
CA ALA A 639 19.82 20.34 -10.50
C ALA A 639 18.86 21.45 -10.04
N GLY A 640 18.44 21.39 -8.77
CA GLY A 640 17.50 22.32 -8.16
C GLY A 640 16.02 22.07 -8.48
N MET A 641 15.69 21.07 -9.31
CA MET A 641 14.30 20.71 -9.61
C MET A 641 13.74 19.69 -8.60
N GLU A 642 12.45 19.83 -8.28
CA GLU A 642 11.70 18.81 -7.53
C GLU A 642 11.58 17.54 -8.40
N ARG A 643 11.74 16.36 -7.79
CA ARG A 643 11.87 15.06 -8.48
C ARG A 643 10.82 14.74 -9.54
N PHE A 644 9.55 15.13 -9.36
CA PHE A 644 8.52 14.86 -10.37
C PHE A 644 8.61 15.86 -11.54
N ALA A 645 9.00 17.10 -11.28
CA ALA A 645 9.31 18.06 -12.34
C ALA A 645 10.57 17.62 -13.11
N ALA A 646 11.60 17.17 -12.40
CA ALA A 646 12.83 16.63 -12.97
C ALA A 646 12.56 15.38 -13.81
N ARG A 647 11.61 14.52 -13.41
CA ARG A 647 11.19 13.34 -14.20
C ARG A 647 10.71 13.73 -15.59
N LYS A 648 9.83 14.73 -15.65
CA LYS A 648 9.34 15.26 -16.92
C LYS A 648 10.47 15.86 -17.75
N ARG A 649 11.33 16.68 -17.12
CA ARG A 649 12.47 17.29 -17.81
C ARG A 649 13.48 16.27 -18.33
N ALA A 650 13.76 15.21 -17.57
CA ALA A 650 14.64 14.13 -18.00
C ALA A 650 14.11 13.39 -19.23
N ALA A 651 12.80 13.14 -19.31
CA ALA A 651 12.19 12.56 -20.51
C ALA A 651 12.27 13.49 -21.74
N GLU A 652 12.07 14.80 -21.54
CA GLU A 652 12.27 15.81 -22.59
C GLU A 652 13.73 15.81 -23.09
N LEU A 653 14.71 15.80 -22.17
CA LEU A 653 16.14 15.72 -22.52
C LEU A 653 16.46 14.45 -23.31
N LEU A 654 15.94 13.29 -22.91
CA LEU A 654 16.10 12.03 -23.65
C LEU A 654 15.53 12.12 -25.07
N THR A 655 14.43 12.87 -25.25
CA THR A 655 13.84 13.15 -26.57
C THR A 655 14.74 14.07 -27.39
N GLU A 656 15.22 15.16 -26.80
CA GLU A 656 16.10 16.15 -27.43
C GLU A 656 17.40 15.50 -27.97
N ILE A 657 17.98 14.55 -27.23
CA ILE A 657 19.18 13.81 -27.66
C ILE A 657 18.86 12.57 -28.52
N GLY A 658 17.59 12.35 -28.89
CA GLY A 658 17.16 11.24 -29.73
C GLY A 658 17.32 9.84 -29.11
N SER A 659 17.43 9.77 -27.78
CA SER A 659 17.57 8.53 -27.01
C SER A 659 16.23 7.95 -26.54
N LEU A 660 15.18 8.76 -26.39
CA LEU A 660 13.84 8.25 -26.07
C LEU A 660 13.27 7.48 -27.27
N VAL A 661 12.80 6.25 -27.03
CA VAL A 661 12.23 5.35 -28.05
C VAL A 661 10.70 5.41 -28.02
N LYS A 662 10.11 5.23 -26.84
CA LYS A 662 8.65 5.30 -26.63
C LYS A 662 8.31 5.59 -25.17
N GLU A 663 7.10 6.07 -24.97
CA GLU A 663 6.43 6.17 -23.67
C GLU A 663 5.20 5.28 -23.68
N GLU A 664 4.98 4.54 -22.60
CA GLU A 664 3.77 3.73 -22.45
C GLU A 664 3.14 3.92 -21.06
N PRO A 665 1.80 3.97 -20.95
CA PRO A 665 1.13 3.99 -19.66
C PRO A 665 1.48 2.74 -18.85
N TYR A 666 1.78 2.93 -17.56
CA TYR A 666 2.14 1.85 -16.66
C TYR A 666 1.52 2.04 -15.28
N GLN A 667 0.98 1.00 -14.67
CA GLN A 667 0.45 1.06 -13.31
C GLN A 667 1.49 0.49 -12.35
N ASN A 668 2.00 1.33 -11.44
CA ASN A 668 2.99 0.93 -10.45
C ASN A 668 2.40 0.99 -9.02
N ASN A 669 2.93 0.20 -8.10
CA ASN A 669 2.66 0.33 -6.67
C ASN A 669 3.79 1.10 -6.01
N LEU A 670 3.51 2.32 -5.55
CA LEU A 670 4.48 3.18 -4.89
C LEU A 670 4.22 3.24 -3.39
N GLY A 671 5.29 3.27 -2.60
CA GLY A 671 5.21 3.49 -1.16
C GLY A 671 4.87 4.95 -0.85
N TYR A 672 3.97 5.16 0.11
CA TYR A 672 3.63 6.47 0.65
C TYR A 672 3.88 6.49 2.16
N SER A 673 4.33 7.62 2.68
CA SER A 673 4.39 7.83 4.13
C SER A 673 2.99 7.75 4.72
N GLU A 674 2.79 6.91 5.74
CA GLU A 674 1.51 6.79 6.45
C GLU A 674 1.03 8.15 7.01
N ARG A 675 1.97 9.00 7.44
CA ARG A 675 1.67 10.27 8.14
C ARG A 675 1.59 11.47 7.22
N ALA A 676 2.58 11.63 6.34
CA ALA A 676 2.66 12.80 5.46
C ALA A 676 1.82 12.63 4.18
N ASP A 677 1.43 11.39 3.85
CA ASP A 677 0.71 11.03 2.63
C ASP A 677 1.42 11.50 1.34
N VAL A 678 2.75 11.43 1.34
CA VAL A 678 3.61 11.72 0.19
C VAL A 678 4.35 10.46 -0.26
N PRO A 679 4.67 10.32 -1.57
CA PRO A 679 5.52 9.24 -2.05
C PRO A 679 6.88 9.28 -1.34
N ILE A 680 7.29 8.15 -0.79
CA ILE A 680 8.61 8.00 -0.16
C ILE A 680 9.70 7.89 -1.23
N GLU A 681 10.93 8.19 -0.82
CA GLU A 681 12.13 7.90 -1.60
C GLU A 681 12.87 6.73 -0.97
N SER A 682 13.43 5.86 -1.80
CA SER A 682 14.48 4.94 -1.35
C SER A 682 15.77 5.74 -1.30
N ARG A 683 16.34 5.92 -0.11
CA ARG A 683 17.55 6.73 0.10
C ARG A 683 18.61 5.91 0.80
N LEU A 684 19.85 5.95 0.31
CA LEU A 684 20.99 5.43 1.03
C LEU A 684 21.33 6.37 2.21
N SER A 685 21.05 5.92 3.43
CA SER A 685 21.28 6.71 4.65
C SER A 685 21.96 5.88 5.72
N GLU A 686 22.81 6.52 6.51
CA GLU A 686 23.34 5.92 7.73
C GLU A 686 22.31 6.07 8.85
N GLN A 687 21.87 4.95 9.42
CA GLN A 687 20.78 4.90 10.41
C GLN A 687 21.09 3.87 11.49
N TRP A 688 20.33 3.94 12.58
CA TRP A 688 20.34 2.96 13.66
C TRP A 688 19.29 1.88 13.40
N PHE A 689 19.71 0.63 13.54
CA PHE A 689 18.87 -0.54 13.30
C PHE A 689 18.85 -1.46 14.51
N LEU A 690 17.70 -2.09 14.74
CA LEU A 690 17.49 -3.10 15.77
C LEU A 690 17.19 -4.46 15.13
N LYS A 691 17.99 -5.47 15.50
CA LYS A 691 17.66 -6.89 15.34
C LYS A 691 16.66 -7.28 16.42
N TYR A 692 15.50 -7.78 16.02
CA TYR A 692 14.43 -8.13 16.96
C TYR A 692 14.90 -9.17 18.00
N PRO A 693 14.76 -8.88 19.31
CA PRO A 693 15.00 -9.85 20.37
C PRO A 693 13.84 -10.85 20.50
N SER A 694 14.09 -11.99 21.16
CA SER A 694 13.07 -12.92 21.64
C SER A 694 12.01 -13.36 20.59
N VAL A 695 12.40 -13.46 19.32
CA VAL A 695 11.50 -13.78 18.19
C VAL A 695 10.86 -15.17 18.34
N LYS A 696 11.64 -16.16 18.78
CA LYS A 696 11.18 -17.57 18.87
C LYS A 696 10.14 -17.74 19.96
N GLU A 697 10.40 -17.17 21.13
CA GLU A 697 9.52 -17.16 22.30
C GLU A 697 8.20 -16.45 21.95
N SER A 698 8.31 -15.30 21.27
CA SER A 698 7.16 -14.52 20.82
C SER A 698 6.28 -15.27 19.82
N GLN A 699 6.88 -15.99 18.88
CA GLN A 699 6.14 -16.82 17.93
C GLN A 699 5.49 -18.03 18.64
N ALA A 700 6.21 -18.69 19.54
CA ALA A 700 5.76 -19.89 20.23
C ALA A 700 4.56 -19.64 21.17
N VAL A 701 4.51 -18.50 21.88
CA VAL A 701 3.43 -18.22 22.82
C VAL A 701 2.07 -18.04 22.13
N VAL A 702 2.07 -17.46 20.93
CA VAL A 702 0.85 -17.30 20.12
C VAL A 702 0.50 -18.62 19.43
N ALA A 703 1.49 -19.32 18.88
CA ALA A 703 1.28 -20.61 18.21
C ALA A 703 0.76 -21.72 19.14
N SER A 704 1.18 -21.71 20.42
CA SER A 704 0.70 -22.67 21.43
C SER A 704 -0.70 -22.36 21.97
N GLY A 705 -1.20 -21.14 21.78
CA GLY A 705 -2.47 -20.68 22.34
C GLY A 705 -2.41 -20.26 23.81
N GLU A 706 -1.20 -20.18 24.40
CA GLU A 706 -1.00 -19.60 25.74
C GLU A 706 -1.37 -18.11 25.76
N MET A 707 -1.01 -17.38 24.69
CA MET A 707 -1.55 -16.05 24.38
C MET A 707 -2.64 -16.17 23.32
N LYS A 708 -3.82 -15.60 23.58
CA LYS A 708 -4.99 -15.71 22.68
C LYS A 708 -5.30 -14.41 21.98
N PHE A 709 -5.51 -14.46 20.67
CA PHE A 709 -5.96 -13.32 19.87
C PHE A 709 -7.44 -13.45 19.55
N HIS A 710 -8.20 -12.37 19.72
CA HIS A 710 -9.62 -12.31 19.42
C HIS A 710 -9.87 -11.31 18.30
N PRO A 711 -10.35 -11.74 17.11
CA PRO A 711 -10.57 -13.13 16.69
C PRO A 711 -9.27 -13.90 16.35
N ASP A 712 -9.32 -15.22 16.46
CA ASP A 712 -8.19 -16.16 16.28
C ASP A 712 -7.46 -16.02 14.94
N ARG A 713 -8.14 -15.53 13.89
CA ARG A 713 -7.52 -15.36 12.56
C ARG A 713 -6.27 -14.46 12.58
N TRP A 714 -6.17 -13.53 13.53
CA TRP A 714 -5.01 -12.64 13.65
C TRP A 714 -3.73 -13.39 14.03
N ALA A 715 -3.82 -14.58 14.64
CA ALA A 715 -2.65 -15.40 14.95
C ALA A 715 -1.89 -15.79 13.67
N LYS A 716 -2.60 -16.10 12.57
CA LYS A 716 -1.98 -16.42 11.28
C LYS A 716 -1.30 -15.21 10.63
N VAL A 717 -1.92 -14.02 10.76
CA VAL A 717 -1.37 -12.77 10.24
C VAL A 717 -0.09 -12.39 10.99
N TYR A 718 -0.11 -12.55 12.31
CA TYR A 718 1.05 -12.38 13.17
C TYR A 718 2.17 -13.36 12.81
N ASP A 719 1.86 -14.66 12.72
CA ASP A 719 2.85 -15.69 12.37
C ASP A 719 3.50 -15.42 11.01
N HIS A 720 2.71 -15.06 10.00
CA HIS A 720 3.24 -14.70 8.68
C HIS A 720 4.24 -13.53 8.75
N TRP A 721 3.90 -12.47 9.49
CA TRP A 721 4.81 -11.33 9.67
C TRP A 721 6.10 -11.72 10.42
N MET A 722 5.99 -12.55 11.46
CA MET A 722 7.13 -13.05 12.24
C MET A 722 8.13 -13.85 11.39
N THR A 723 7.69 -14.48 10.29
CA THR A 723 8.60 -15.22 9.39
C THR A 723 9.40 -14.32 8.44
N GLY A 724 8.95 -13.09 8.20
CA GLY A 724 9.51 -12.16 7.19
C GLY A 724 10.27 -10.96 7.76
N LEU A 725 10.64 -10.99 9.05
CA LEU A 725 11.21 -9.84 9.76
C LEU A 725 12.47 -9.28 9.08
N GLN A 726 12.53 -7.96 8.97
CA GLN A 726 13.71 -7.18 8.60
C GLN A 726 14.22 -6.41 9.83
N ASP A 727 15.50 -6.03 9.84
CA ASP A 727 16.04 -5.20 10.92
C ASP A 727 15.30 -3.86 10.98
N TRP A 728 14.79 -3.50 12.15
CA TRP A 728 13.96 -2.31 12.33
C TRP A 728 14.80 -1.04 12.36
N CYS A 729 14.56 -0.11 11.43
CA CYS A 729 15.13 1.24 11.49
C CYS A 729 14.54 2.03 12.67
N ILE A 730 15.32 2.25 13.72
CA ILE A 730 14.89 2.86 14.99
C ILE A 730 15.24 4.36 15.11
N SER A 731 16.05 4.92 14.21
CA SER A 731 16.39 6.35 14.22
C SER A 731 15.43 7.19 13.38
N ARG A 732 15.19 8.43 13.82
CA ARG A 732 14.37 9.44 13.14
C ARG A 732 15.06 10.80 13.21
N GLN A 733 15.03 11.54 12.09
CA GLN A 733 15.64 12.87 11.95
C GLN A 733 14.63 13.98 12.31
N VAL A 734 13.73 13.69 13.24
CA VAL A 734 12.78 14.66 13.79
C VAL A 734 13.30 15.20 15.12
N TRP A 735 12.69 16.27 15.62
CA TRP A 735 13.18 16.98 16.82
C TRP A 735 12.43 16.59 18.08
N TRP A 736 11.20 16.09 17.92
CA TRP A 736 10.35 15.56 18.98
C TRP A 736 10.46 14.03 19.05
N GLY A 737 11.12 13.54 20.09
CA GLY A 737 11.34 12.12 20.34
C GLY A 737 12.45 11.92 21.37
N HIS A 738 12.61 10.69 21.86
CA HIS A 738 13.68 10.34 22.79
C HIS A 738 15.04 10.42 22.08
N ARG A 739 15.94 11.32 22.48
CA ARG A 739 17.26 11.44 21.83
C ARG A 739 18.08 10.17 22.01
N ILE A 740 18.75 9.75 20.95
CA ILE A 740 19.62 8.56 21.01
C ILE A 740 20.75 8.81 22.03
N PRO A 741 20.97 7.91 23.01
CA PRO A 741 21.96 8.11 24.06
C PRO A 741 23.35 7.65 23.59
N VAL A 742 23.85 8.24 22.49
CA VAL A 742 25.19 7.97 21.96
C VAL A 742 25.90 9.30 21.75
N TRP A 743 27.12 9.40 22.27
CA TRP A 743 27.99 10.57 22.14
C TRP A 743 29.24 10.17 21.39
N SER A 744 29.59 10.90 20.34
CA SER A 744 30.72 10.58 19.47
C SER A 744 31.68 11.75 19.30
N LYS A 745 32.95 11.42 19.05
CA LYS A 745 34.02 12.36 18.67
C LYS A 745 34.99 11.67 17.72
N LYS A 746 35.32 12.34 16.62
CA LYS A 746 36.39 11.91 15.70
C LYS A 746 37.72 12.55 16.10
N LEU A 747 38.79 11.77 16.04
CA LEU A 747 40.13 12.17 16.46
C LEU A 747 41.15 11.72 15.41
N ASP A 748 42.19 12.53 15.18
CA ASP A 748 43.37 12.09 14.43
C ASP A 748 44.29 11.19 15.29
N GLN A 749 45.06 10.29 14.66
CA GLN A 749 45.91 9.32 15.37
C GLN A 749 47.02 9.96 16.22
N THR A 750 47.48 11.16 15.85
CA THR A 750 48.40 11.97 16.65
C THR A 750 47.77 12.48 17.95
N SER A 751 46.48 12.80 17.92
CA SER A 751 45.64 13.22 19.04
C SER A 751 45.08 12.04 19.84
N LEU A 752 45.18 10.81 19.33
CA LEU A 752 44.83 9.60 20.10
C LEU A 752 45.77 9.40 21.29
N SER A 753 47.04 9.75 21.16
CA SER A 753 48.00 9.65 22.26
C SER A 753 47.76 10.69 23.37
N SER A 754 47.27 11.89 23.03
CA SER A 754 47.11 13.02 23.95
C SER A 754 45.67 13.29 24.40
N ALA A 755 44.66 13.22 23.51
CA ALA A 755 43.26 13.53 23.81
C ALA A 755 42.38 12.28 24.04
N ALA A 756 42.55 11.21 23.25
CA ALA A 756 41.87 9.93 23.55
C ALA A 756 42.54 9.22 24.74
N GLY A 757 43.86 9.31 24.85
CA GLY A 757 44.62 8.86 26.02
C GLY A 757 44.11 9.51 27.30
N GLU A 758 43.91 10.84 27.32
CA GLU A 758 43.33 11.53 28.48
C GLU A 758 41.88 11.14 28.74
N LEU A 759 41.02 11.00 27.72
CA LEU A 759 39.62 10.67 27.92
C LEU A 759 39.41 9.20 28.31
N ILE A 760 40.08 8.26 27.65
CA ILE A 760 40.10 6.86 28.03
C ILE A 760 40.78 6.73 29.41
N GLN A 761 41.85 7.48 29.72
CA GLN A 761 42.38 7.54 31.09
C GLN A 761 41.43 8.23 32.09
N LEU A 762 40.63 9.22 31.72
CA LEU A 762 39.65 9.88 32.60
C LEU A 762 38.46 8.97 32.90
N VAL A 763 38.04 8.19 31.89
CA VAL A 763 36.96 7.20 31.96
C VAL A 763 37.43 5.91 32.65
N VAL A 764 38.69 5.48 32.45
CA VAL A 764 39.23 4.21 32.97
C VAL A 764 40.01 4.38 34.28
N SER A 765 40.83 5.44 34.41
CA SER A 765 41.56 5.77 35.63
C SER A 765 40.68 6.65 36.51
N ARG A 766 40.53 6.28 37.78
CA ARG A 766 39.62 6.85 38.80
C ARG A 766 39.93 8.31 39.20
N ARG A 767 40.47 9.14 38.30
CA ARG A 767 41.10 10.44 38.62
C ARG A 767 40.11 11.58 38.79
N THR A 768 38.88 11.48 38.29
CA THR A 768 37.82 12.44 38.63
C THR A 768 36.94 11.87 39.72
N ALA A 769 36.77 12.61 40.82
CA ALA A 769 35.82 12.28 41.90
C ALA A 769 34.35 12.31 41.44
N GLN A 770 34.09 12.58 40.15
CA GLN A 770 32.77 12.82 39.56
C GLN A 770 32.16 11.59 38.87
N VAL A 771 32.92 10.61 38.38
CA VAL A 771 32.36 9.46 37.64
C VAL A 771 32.39 8.19 38.48
N THR A 772 31.23 7.56 38.69
CA THR A 772 31.12 6.33 39.47
C THR A 772 31.51 5.08 38.65
N VAL A 773 32.01 4.04 39.34
CA VAL A 773 32.29 2.73 38.71
C VAL A 773 31.03 2.12 38.08
N GLU A 774 29.88 2.38 38.70
CA GLU A 774 28.58 1.92 38.22
C GLU A 774 28.21 2.57 36.88
N ALA A 775 28.40 3.88 36.74
CA ALA A 775 28.18 4.60 35.47
C ALA A 775 29.00 4.02 34.31
N LEU A 776 30.26 3.70 34.57
CA LEU A 776 31.15 3.10 33.58
C LEU A 776 30.69 1.69 33.16
N ASN A 777 30.27 0.87 34.13
CA ASN A 777 29.78 -0.49 33.86
C ASN A 777 28.44 -0.52 33.11
N GLN A 778 27.65 0.55 33.25
CA GLN A 778 26.38 0.77 32.56
C GLN A 778 26.53 1.42 31.18
N SER A 779 27.75 1.69 30.72
CA SER A 779 28.00 2.34 29.43
C SER A 779 28.60 1.38 28.41
N VAL A 780 28.42 1.68 27.13
CA VAL A 780 29.03 0.93 26.01
C VAL A 780 30.03 1.82 25.30
N PHE A 781 31.25 1.35 25.16
CA PHE A 781 32.35 2.07 24.50
C PHE A 781 32.67 1.43 23.17
N MET A 782 32.76 2.25 22.14
CA MET A 782 33.04 1.85 20.78
C MET A 782 34.21 2.64 20.24
N ILE A 783 35.16 1.96 19.60
CA ILE A 783 36.26 2.58 18.87
C ILE A 783 36.25 2.00 17.47
N ASN A 784 36.08 2.86 16.45
CA ASN A 784 35.95 2.46 15.04
C ASN A 784 34.90 1.37 14.82
N GLY A 785 33.76 1.48 15.51
CA GLY A 785 32.65 0.52 15.41
C GLY A 785 32.89 -0.82 16.12
N VAL A 786 34.01 -1.00 16.83
CA VAL A 786 34.28 -2.19 17.64
C VAL A 786 33.99 -1.88 19.11
N GLN A 787 33.24 -2.76 19.77
CA GLN A 787 32.91 -2.64 21.20
C GLN A 787 34.10 -3.05 22.07
N TYR A 788 34.39 -2.25 23.09
CA TYR A 788 35.46 -2.52 24.06
C TYR A 788 34.90 -2.66 25.48
N SER A 789 35.31 -3.73 26.16
CA SER A 789 35.15 -3.85 27.62
C SER A 789 36.06 -2.86 28.35
N ARG A 790 35.76 -2.62 29.62
CA ARG A 790 36.58 -1.78 30.49
C ARG A 790 38.03 -2.27 30.56
N GLU A 791 38.23 -3.57 30.70
CA GLU A 791 39.55 -4.18 30.80
C GLU A 791 40.34 -4.02 29.49
N GLN A 792 39.66 -4.15 28.35
CA GLN A 792 40.28 -3.90 27.04
C GLN A 792 40.64 -2.43 26.83
N LEU A 793 39.80 -1.49 27.27
CA LEU A 793 40.13 -0.06 27.25
C LEU A 793 41.33 0.26 28.15
N GLN A 794 41.40 -0.37 29.32
CA GLN A 794 42.54 -0.22 30.21
C GLN A 794 43.83 -0.76 29.59
N SER A 795 43.78 -1.95 29.01
CA SER A 795 44.92 -2.54 28.30
C SER A 795 45.37 -1.69 27.12
N LEU A 796 44.43 -1.10 26.36
CA LEU A 796 44.71 -0.16 25.26
C LEU A 796 45.45 1.09 25.74
N CYS A 797 45.06 1.64 26.89
CA CYS A 797 45.78 2.76 27.51
C CYS A 797 47.19 2.39 27.96
N GLU A 798 47.39 1.15 28.42
CA GLU A 798 48.66 0.66 28.95
C GLU A 798 49.65 0.22 27.84
N SER A 799 49.16 -0.09 26.64
CA SER A 799 49.94 -0.71 25.54
C SER A 799 50.46 0.24 24.46
N GLN A 800 50.56 1.56 24.69
CA GLN A 800 50.99 2.50 23.64
C GLN A 800 52.43 2.22 23.15
N ASP A 801 52.56 1.71 21.91
CA ASP A 801 53.78 1.76 21.10
C ASP A 801 53.67 2.92 20.09
N PRO A 802 54.50 3.97 20.14
CA PRO A 802 54.28 5.22 19.39
C PRO A 802 54.58 5.18 17.87
N SER A 803 54.80 4.01 17.23
CA SER A 803 55.49 3.97 15.94
C SER A 803 54.71 3.37 14.75
N SER A 804 53.54 3.92 14.39
CA SER A 804 52.98 3.69 13.04
C SER A 804 52.59 5.01 12.35
N ASP A 805 53.38 5.39 11.34
CA ASP A 805 53.31 6.65 10.57
C ASP A 805 52.15 6.72 9.53
N GLN A 806 50.99 6.15 9.79
CA GLN A 806 49.82 6.30 8.90
C GLN A 806 48.66 6.95 9.66
N ALA A 807 48.34 8.21 9.35
CA ALA A 807 47.21 8.93 9.93
C ALA A 807 45.87 8.19 9.68
N VAL A 808 45.44 7.36 10.64
CA VAL A 808 44.11 6.76 10.65
C VAL A 808 43.21 7.61 11.56
N GLU A 809 42.13 8.15 10.99
CA GLU A 809 41.07 8.82 11.74
C GLU A 809 40.35 7.79 12.63
N VAL A 810 40.14 8.12 13.91
CA VAL A 810 39.50 7.21 14.87
C VAL A 810 38.27 7.85 15.48
N GLU A 811 37.15 7.14 15.41
CA GLU A 811 35.88 7.53 16.02
C GLU A 811 35.69 6.82 17.34
N ILE A 812 35.51 7.61 18.41
CA ILE A 812 35.11 7.11 19.73
C ILE A 812 33.64 7.42 19.92
N ALA A 813 32.84 6.40 20.24
CA ALA A 813 31.45 6.57 20.62
C ALA A 813 31.19 5.93 21.99
N VAL A 814 30.41 6.62 22.81
CA VAL A 814 30.02 6.18 24.15
C VAL A 814 28.51 6.22 24.23
N SER A 815 27.88 5.11 24.57
CA SER A 815 26.45 5.05 24.87
C SER A 815 26.23 4.97 26.37
N THR A 816 25.46 5.89 26.94
CA THR A 816 25.30 6.00 28.40
C THR A 816 24.02 6.71 28.81
N THR A 817 23.55 6.42 30.03
CA THR A 817 22.48 7.15 30.70
C THR A 817 22.97 7.92 31.92
N SER A 818 24.28 7.88 32.22
CA SER A 818 24.87 8.53 33.39
C SER A 818 25.02 10.03 33.18
N GLN A 819 24.40 10.83 34.04
CA GLN A 819 24.51 12.30 33.99
C GLN A 819 25.96 12.78 34.17
N ASP A 820 26.74 12.15 35.05
CA ASP A 820 28.15 12.49 35.26
C ASP A 820 28.98 12.25 33.99
N LEU A 821 28.75 11.12 33.32
CA LEU A 821 29.46 10.79 32.08
C LEU A 821 29.02 11.69 30.93
N ILE A 822 27.73 12.03 30.85
CA ILE A 822 27.20 12.98 29.86
C ILE A 822 27.83 14.36 30.02
N ALA A 823 27.91 14.88 31.24
CA ALA A 823 28.57 16.14 31.53
C ALA A 823 30.04 16.10 31.10
N LEU A 824 30.77 15.05 31.50
CA LEU A 824 32.17 14.87 31.13
C LEU A 824 32.38 14.82 29.61
N MET A 825 31.56 14.05 28.88
CA MET A 825 31.65 13.95 27.42
C MET A 825 31.39 15.31 26.76
N THR A 826 30.39 16.03 27.23
CA THR A 826 30.03 17.36 26.73
C THR A 826 31.16 18.37 26.93
N GLU A 827 31.74 18.41 28.14
CA GLU A 827 32.90 19.26 28.46
C GLU A 827 34.12 18.95 27.57
N ASN A 828 34.26 17.70 27.13
CA ASN A 828 35.35 17.25 26.27
C ASN A 828 35.02 17.29 24.76
N GLY A 829 33.93 17.98 24.38
CA GLY A 829 33.57 18.23 22.99
C GLY A 829 33.03 17.01 22.25
N PHE A 830 32.47 16.03 22.95
CA PHE A 830 31.66 14.99 22.31
C PHE A 830 30.30 15.56 21.92
N THR A 831 29.78 15.11 20.79
CA THR A 831 28.45 15.51 20.32
C THR A 831 27.49 14.33 20.48
N GLN A 832 26.34 14.57 21.11
CA GLN A 832 25.27 13.59 21.17
C GLN A 832 24.66 13.41 19.77
N ASP A 833 24.34 12.17 19.40
CA ASP A 833 23.63 11.84 18.18
C ASP A 833 22.39 12.73 18.00
N PRO A 834 22.24 13.43 16.86
CA PRO A 834 21.16 14.39 16.65
C PRO A 834 19.79 13.72 16.52
N ASP A 835 19.75 12.43 16.18
CA ASP A 835 18.54 11.69 15.92
C ASP A 835 17.77 11.39 17.21
N VAL A 836 16.47 11.14 17.02
CA VAL A 836 15.59 10.62 18.05
C VAL A 836 15.16 9.19 17.71
N LEU A 837 14.74 8.45 18.71
CA LEU A 837 14.19 7.12 18.55
C LEU A 837 12.79 7.18 17.95
N ASP A 838 12.47 6.18 17.14
CA ASP A 838 11.13 5.87 16.70
C ASP A 838 10.18 5.80 17.90
N THR A 839 9.00 6.40 17.79
CA THR A 839 7.95 6.37 18.82
C THR A 839 7.69 4.94 19.29
N TRP A 840 7.62 3.99 18.35
CA TRP A 840 7.33 2.60 18.69
C TRP A 840 8.40 1.94 19.56
N PHE A 841 9.63 2.48 19.57
CA PHE A 841 10.73 2.03 20.44
C PHE A 841 10.51 2.42 21.90
N SER A 842 9.75 3.47 22.19
CA SER A 842 9.33 3.73 23.57
C SER A 842 8.04 2.97 23.90
N SER A 843 7.07 2.93 22.98
CA SER A 843 5.74 2.36 23.24
C SER A 843 5.74 0.84 23.42
N TRP A 844 6.70 0.07 22.90
CA TRP A 844 6.77 -1.39 23.14
C TRP A 844 7.12 -1.79 24.59
N LEU A 845 7.56 -0.84 25.44
CA LEU A 845 7.85 -1.08 26.86
C LEU A 845 6.61 -0.89 27.76
N TRP A 846 5.51 -0.43 27.18
CA TRP A 846 4.31 0.04 27.89
C TRP A 846 3.75 -0.93 28.94
N PRO A 847 3.67 -2.27 28.70
CA PRO A 847 3.04 -3.20 29.65
C PRO A 847 3.74 -3.32 31.01
N PHE A 848 5.01 -2.92 31.12
CA PHE A 848 5.80 -3.10 32.34
C PHE A 848 6.50 -1.80 32.80
N ALA A 849 6.99 -0.97 31.87
CA ALA A 849 7.63 0.31 32.22
C ALA A 849 6.66 1.26 32.95
N THR A 850 5.40 1.28 32.54
CA THR A 850 4.36 2.09 33.21
C THR A 850 4.07 1.67 34.66
N MET A 851 4.39 0.42 35.01
CA MET A 851 4.22 -0.15 36.33
C MET A 851 5.48 -0.06 37.20
N GLY A 852 6.50 0.67 36.73
CA GLY A 852 7.71 0.99 37.47
C GLY A 852 8.88 0.04 37.24
N TRP A 853 8.86 -0.78 36.18
CA TRP A 853 10.10 -1.43 35.71
C TRP A 853 11.15 -0.36 35.39
N PRO A 854 12.46 -0.62 35.61
CA PRO A 854 13.09 -1.87 36.06
C PRO A 854 13.03 -2.11 37.57
N GLU A 855 12.58 -1.13 38.34
CA GLU A 855 12.35 -1.29 39.76
C GLU A 855 11.22 -2.33 39.95
N LYS A 856 11.47 -3.40 40.69
CA LYS A 856 10.46 -4.47 40.90
C LYS A 856 9.39 -4.00 41.89
N THR A 857 8.64 -2.96 41.52
CA THR A 857 7.65 -2.31 42.38
C THR A 857 6.54 -3.29 42.76
N SER A 858 5.81 -2.98 43.82
CA SER A 858 4.61 -3.73 44.21
C SER A 858 3.57 -3.75 43.09
N THR A 859 3.47 -2.68 42.30
CA THR A 859 2.50 -2.58 41.19
C THR A 859 2.87 -3.53 40.07
N LEU A 860 4.12 -3.50 39.61
CA LEU A 860 4.61 -4.41 38.57
C LEU A 860 4.40 -5.87 39.00
N LYS A 861 4.81 -6.23 40.23
CA LYS A 861 4.65 -7.58 40.76
C LYS A 861 3.20 -8.05 40.84
N ALA A 862 2.28 -7.14 41.14
CA ALA A 862 0.87 -7.47 41.33
C ALA A 862 0.11 -7.61 40.01
N PHE A 863 0.44 -6.80 39.00
CA PHE A 863 -0.39 -6.61 37.82
C PHE A 863 0.26 -7.00 36.49
N TYR A 864 1.52 -7.44 36.50
CA TYR A 864 2.19 -8.05 35.34
C TYR A 864 2.26 -9.58 35.50
N PRO A 865 2.03 -10.38 34.44
CA PRO A 865 1.61 -9.97 33.09
C PRO A 865 0.18 -9.45 33.08
N THR A 866 -0.17 -8.59 32.11
CA THR A 866 -1.53 -8.05 32.07
C THR A 866 -2.55 -9.11 31.66
N SER A 867 -3.80 -8.92 32.07
CA SER A 867 -4.86 -9.88 31.74
C SER A 867 -5.29 -9.74 30.28
N ASP A 868 -5.54 -8.50 29.86
CA ASP A 868 -6.03 -8.19 28.51
C ASP A 868 -5.27 -7.03 27.89
N LEU A 869 -5.22 -7.03 26.57
CA LEU A 869 -4.88 -5.90 25.72
C LEU A 869 -5.99 -5.71 24.70
N VAL A 870 -6.53 -4.50 24.55
CA VAL A 870 -7.57 -4.17 23.56
C VAL A 870 -7.03 -3.11 22.63
N THR A 871 -7.02 -3.36 21.33
CA THR A 871 -6.47 -2.41 20.35
C THR A 871 -7.01 -2.61 18.93
N GLY A 872 -6.68 -1.71 18.01
CA GLY A 872 -6.97 -1.86 16.59
C GLY A 872 -5.98 -2.82 15.89
N PRO A 873 -6.42 -3.55 14.85
CA PRO A 873 -5.54 -4.44 14.09
C PRO A 873 -4.50 -3.69 13.25
N ASP A 874 -4.66 -2.38 13.06
CA ASP A 874 -3.70 -1.54 12.34
C ASP A 874 -2.36 -1.39 13.06
N ILE A 875 -2.29 -1.69 14.37
CA ILE A 875 -1.05 -1.62 15.16
C ILE A 875 -0.54 -2.96 15.68
N ILE A 876 -0.99 -4.07 15.09
CA ILE A 876 -0.52 -5.42 15.45
C ILE A 876 1.01 -5.55 15.30
N PHE A 877 1.57 -5.09 14.18
CA PHE A 877 3.02 -5.20 13.90
C PHE A 877 3.83 -4.11 14.59
N PHE A 878 3.28 -2.90 14.63
CA PHE A 878 3.92 -1.74 15.26
C PHE A 878 4.07 -1.87 16.77
N TRP A 879 3.08 -2.48 17.43
CA TRP A 879 2.96 -2.38 18.88
C TRP A 879 2.77 -3.74 19.54
N VAL A 880 1.73 -4.49 19.18
CA VAL A 880 1.42 -5.78 19.84
C VAL A 880 2.59 -6.74 19.73
N ALA A 881 3.09 -6.98 18.52
CA ALA A 881 4.20 -7.88 18.27
C ALA A 881 5.47 -7.47 19.02
N ARG A 882 5.78 -6.17 19.01
CA ARG A 882 6.95 -5.60 19.66
C ARG A 882 6.85 -5.69 21.19
N MET A 883 5.68 -5.47 21.77
CA MET A 883 5.44 -5.67 23.20
C MET A 883 5.64 -7.13 23.63
N ILE A 884 5.25 -8.10 22.79
CA ILE A 884 5.49 -9.53 23.07
C ILE A 884 6.99 -9.81 23.15
N MET A 885 7.75 -9.34 22.17
CA MET A 885 9.21 -9.47 22.17
C MET A 885 9.85 -8.80 23.39
N ALA A 886 9.42 -7.59 23.73
CA ALA A 886 9.90 -6.86 24.89
C ALA A 886 9.58 -7.56 26.23
N GLY A 887 8.38 -8.13 26.35
CA GLY A 887 7.99 -8.91 27.53
C GLY A 887 8.93 -10.08 27.77
N PHE A 888 9.18 -10.90 26.74
CA PHE A 888 10.13 -12.01 26.88
C PHE A 888 11.56 -11.55 27.13
N GLU A 889 12.01 -10.48 26.49
CA GLU A 889 13.39 -10.00 26.62
C GLU A 889 13.72 -9.51 28.04
N TRP A 890 12.83 -8.74 28.68
CA TRP A 890 13.14 -8.10 29.98
C TRP A 890 12.38 -8.66 31.17
N MET A 891 11.24 -9.31 30.95
CA MET A 891 10.44 -9.93 32.01
C MET A 891 10.54 -11.46 31.99
N GLY A 892 10.93 -12.05 30.86
CA GLY A 892 11.08 -13.50 30.71
C GLY A 892 9.76 -14.26 30.52
N GLU A 893 8.66 -13.53 30.33
CA GLU A 893 7.32 -14.09 30.14
C GLU A 893 6.48 -13.19 29.21
N LEU A 894 5.28 -13.66 28.86
CA LEU A 894 4.34 -12.94 27.99
C LEU A 894 3.85 -11.63 28.64
N PRO A 895 3.68 -10.52 27.90
CA PRO A 895 3.22 -9.26 28.47
C PRO A 895 1.72 -9.20 28.79
N PHE A 896 0.90 -9.98 28.07
CA PHE A 896 -0.55 -10.03 28.20
C PHE A 896 -1.11 -11.40 27.79
N LYS A 897 -2.18 -11.85 28.42
CA LYS A 897 -2.77 -13.18 28.16
C LYS A 897 -3.72 -13.20 26.97
N ASN A 898 -4.61 -12.20 26.85
CA ASN A 898 -5.52 -12.09 25.70
C ASN A 898 -5.35 -10.75 24.98
N VAL A 899 -5.47 -10.77 23.65
CA VAL A 899 -5.45 -9.58 22.79
C VAL A 899 -6.75 -9.50 22.01
N TYR A 900 -7.54 -8.47 22.27
CA TYR A 900 -8.75 -8.17 21.52
C TYR A 900 -8.47 -7.14 20.42
N PHE A 901 -8.66 -7.54 19.16
CA PHE A 901 -8.58 -6.64 18.01
C PHE A 901 -9.95 -6.08 17.64
N THR A 902 -10.12 -4.77 17.80
CA THR A 902 -11.38 -4.07 17.49
C THR A 902 -11.66 -4.02 15.99
N GLY A 903 -12.95 -4.00 15.61
CA GLY A 903 -13.34 -3.59 14.26
C GLY A 903 -13.00 -2.13 13.96
N ILE A 904 -12.80 -1.79 12.69
CA ILE A 904 -12.63 -0.40 12.26
C ILE A 904 -14.01 0.23 12.07
N ILE A 905 -14.24 1.39 12.66
CA ILE A 905 -15.48 2.14 12.43
C ILE A 905 -15.43 2.82 11.06
N ARG A 906 -16.50 2.63 10.28
CA ARG A 906 -16.66 3.09 8.91
C ARG A 906 -17.90 3.96 8.77
N ASP A 907 -17.84 4.90 7.83
CA ASP A 907 -19.00 5.68 7.41
C ASP A 907 -19.96 4.88 6.53
N LYS A 908 -21.09 5.50 6.16
CA LYS A 908 -22.13 4.87 5.33
C LYS A 908 -21.64 4.48 3.92
N GLN A 909 -20.48 4.97 3.49
CA GLN A 909 -19.82 4.62 2.23
C GLN A 909 -18.75 3.53 2.41
N GLY A 910 -18.56 3.01 3.63
CA GLY A 910 -17.57 1.98 3.95
C GLY A 910 -16.14 2.51 4.14
N ARG A 911 -15.95 3.84 4.19
CA ARG A 911 -14.62 4.44 4.40
C ARG A 911 -14.30 4.50 5.89
N LYS A 912 -13.03 4.25 6.28
CA LYS A 912 -12.57 4.40 7.67
C LYS A 912 -12.95 5.79 8.18
N MET A 913 -13.58 5.87 9.35
CA MET A 913 -13.84 7.15 9.99
C MET A 913 -12.54 7.75 10.51
N SER A 914 -12.28 8.99 10.12
CA SER A 914 -11.06 9.71 10.50
C SER A 914 -11.28 11.22 10.52
N LYS A 915 -10.42 11.91 11.26
CA LYS A 915 -10.41 13.39 11.30
C LYS A 915 -10.03 13.99 9.95
N SER A 916 -9.06 13.39 9.26
CA SER A 916 -8.54 13.90 7.99
C SER A 916 -9.61 13.89 6.90
N LEU A 917 -10.50 12.89 6.91
CA LEU A 917 -11.65 12.81 5.99
C LEU A 917 -12.85 13.66 6.44
N GLY A 918 -12.83 14.21 7.66
CA GLY A 918 -13.95 14.97 8.22
C GLY A 918 -15.25 14.18 8.36
N ASN A 919 -15.17 12.83 8.40
CA ASN A 919 -16.32 11.93 8.39
C ASN A 919 -16.59 11.24 9.74
N SER A 920 -15.90 11.63 10.81
CA SER A 920 -16.17 11.16 12.18
C SER A 920 -16.90 12.25 12.96
N PRO A 921 -18.07 11.99 13.57
CA PRO A 921 -18.70 12.91 14.51
C PRO A 921 -17.85 13.05 15.78
N ASP A 922 -18.03 14.16 16.50
CA ASP A 922 -17.39 14.37 17.81
C ASP A 922 -18.10 13.51 18.87
N PRO A 923 -17.39 12.63 19.59
CA PRO A 923 -17.97 11.88 20.71
C PRO A 923 -18.65 12.75 21.77
N LEU A 924 -18.13 13.96 22.05
CA LEU A 924 -18.70 14.85 23.06
C LEU A 924 -20.04 15.42 22.62
N GLU A 925 -20.22 15.72 21.34
CA GLU A 925 -21.50 16.19 20.79
C GLU A 925 -22.56 15.07 20.87
N LEU A 926 -22.16 13.83 20.59
CA LEU A 926 -23.04 12.66 20.75
C LEU A 926 -23.42 12.42 22.21
N ILE A 927 -22.47 12.52 23.14
CA ILE A 927 -22.74 12.41 24.59
C ILE A 927 -23.71 13.51 25.02
N ALA A 928 -23.46 14.76 24.61
CA ALA A 928 -24.35 15.88 24.94
C ALA A 928 -25.77 15.70 24.38
N SER A 929 -25.91 15.09 23.20
CA SER A 929 -27.21 14.89 22.54
C SER A 929 -27.97 13.66 23.05
N TYR A 930 -27.28 12.60 23.45
CA TYR A 930 -27.92 11.30 23.74
C TYR A 930 -27.60 10.70 25.11
N SER A 931 -26.50 11.07 25.77
CA SER A 931 -25.81 10.41 26.91
C SER A 931 -24.62 9.51 26.53
N ALA A 932 -23.66 9.38 27.45
CA ALA A 932 -22.55 8.46 27.37
C ALA A 932 -23.01 7.00 27.40
N ASP A 933 -24.00 6.67 28.24
CA ASP A 933 -24.59 5.32 28.28
C ASP A 933 -25.21 4.93 26.93
N ALA A 934 -25.95 5.85 26.30
CA ALA A 934 -26.55 5.63 24.99
C ALA A 934 -25.48 5.38 23.91
N LEU A 935 -24.40 6.16 23.92
CA LEU A 935 -23.29 6.01 22.98
C LEU A 935 -22.59 4.65 23.15
N ARG A 936 -22.26 4.28 24.39
CA ARG A 936 -21.58 3.02 24.72
C ARG A 936 -22.41 1.81 24.33
N PHE A 937 -23.67 1.77 24.77
CA PHE A 937 -24.57 0.65 24.48
C PHE A 937 -24.90 0.55 22.98
N GLY A 938 -25.17 1.69 22.34
CA GLY A 938 -25.48 1.76 20.91
C GLY A 938 -24.34 1.29 20.01
N ILE A 939 -23.10 1.71 20.29
CA ILE A 939 -21.93 1.26 19.54
C ILE A 939 -21.66 -0.24 19.77
N MET A 940 -21.74 -0.70 21.01
CA MET A 940 -21.40 -2.08 21.34
C MET A 940 -22.36 -3.09 20.71
N ARG A 941 -23.64 -2.72 20.60
CA ARG A 941 -24.64 -3.53 19.90
C ARG A 941 -24.30 -3.75 18.43
N SER A 942 -23.67 -2.77 17.79
CA SER A 942 -23.29 -2.82 16.38
C SER A 942 -21.84 -3.27 16.14
N ALA A 943 -21.18 -3.82 17.15
CA ALA A 943 -19.76 -4.18 17.14
C ALA A 943 -19.53 -5.71 17.24
N PRO A 944 -19.92 -6.51 16.24
CA PRO A 944 -19.65 -7.94 16.26
C PRO A 944 -18.14 -8.24 16.19
N LEU A 945 -17.72 -9.31 16.86
CA LEU A 945 -16.32 -9.72 16.94
C LEU A 945 -15.73 -9.94 15.54
N GLY A 946 -14.61 -9.28 15.25
CA GLY A 946 -13.86 -9.49 14.01
C GLY A 946 -14.41 -8.82 12.75
N GLN A 947 -15.43 -7.98 12.85
CA GLN A 947 -15.96 -7.23 11.71
C GLN A 947 -15.86 -5.71 11.91
N ASP A 948 -15.78 -4.98 10.81
CA ASP A 948 -15.84 -3.53 10.82
C ASP A 948 -17.26 -3.03 11.06
N ILE A 949 -17.38 -1.86 11.65
CA ILE A 949 -18.64 -1.31 12.13
C ILE A 949 -19.07 -0.19 11.21
N CYS A 950 -20.22 -0.35 10.53
CA CYS A 950 -20.85 0.76 9.84
C CYS A 950 -21.59 1.62 10.87
N PHE A 951 -21.07 2.82 11.14
CA PHE A 951 -21.68 3.71 12.12
C PHE A 951 -22.95 4.35 11.56
N ASP A 952 -24.04 4.24 12.33
CA ASP A 952 -25.27 4.99 12.14
C ASP A 952 -25.70 5.56 13.48
N GLU A 953 -25.98 6.86 13.52
CA GLU A 953 -26.39 7.58 14.72
C GLU A 953 -27.71 7.02 15.28
N LYS A 954 -28.54 6.39 14.44
CA LYS A 954 -29.72 5.63 14.86
C LYS A 954 -29.41 4.57 15.92
N ASN A 955 -28.21 4.00 15.93
CA ASN A 955 -27.80 3.04 16.96
C ASN A 955 -27.63 3.71 18.33
N VAL A 956 -27.16 4.96 18.35
CA VAL A 956 -27.05 5.78 19.56
C VAL A 956 -28.44 6.20 20.03
N GLU A 957 -29.33 6.57 19.11
CA GLU A 957 -30.74 6.86 19.42
C GLU A 957 -31.44 5.66 20.06
N LEU A 958 -31.20 4.45 19.53
CA LEU A 958 -31.68 3.20 20.14
C LEU A 958 -31.16 3.03 21.57
N GLY A 959 -29.88 3.35 21.82
CA GLY A 959 -29.30 3.40 23.16
C GLY A 959 -30.05 4.35 24.10
N ARG A 960 -30.33 5.59 23.66
CA ARG A 960 -31.09 6.58 24.44
C ARG A 960 -32.51 6.09 24.78
N ASN A 961 -33.19 5.51 23.79
CA ASN A 961 -34.52 4.93 23.98
C ASN A 961 -34.48 3.77 24.99
N PHE A 962 -33.40 2.99 24.98
CA PHE A 962 -33.17 1.92 25.94
C PHE A 962 -32.96 2.44 27.37
N CYS A 963 -32.11 3.46 27.56
CA CYS A 963 -31.95 4.12 28.86
C CYS A 963 -33.29 4.64 29.41
N THR A 964 -34.11 5.22 28.54
CA THR A 964 -35.45 5.72 28.90
C THR A 964 -36.37 4.58 29.36
N LYS A 965 -36.33 3.43 28.68
CA LYS A 965 -37.12 2.24 29.07
C LYS A 965 -36.68 1.70 30.43
N LEU A 966 -35.37 1.63 30.69
CA LEU A 966 -34.80 1.20 31.97
C LEU A 966 -35.24 2.12 33.12
N TRP A 967 -35.17 3.44 32.92
CA TRP A 967 -35.65 4.45 33.87
C TRP A 967 -37.14 4.27 34.19
N ASN A 968 -37.97 4.12 33.15
CA ASN A 968 -39.42 3.98 33.30
C ASN A 968 -39.81 2.70 34.05
N ALA A 969 -39.09 1.60 33.85
CA ALA A 969 -39.34 0.35 34.56
C ALA A 969 -39.02 0.47 36.06
N ALA A 970 -37.89 1.09 36.42
CA ALA A 970 -37.54 1.36 37.82
C ALA A 970 -38.55 2.31 38.48
N ARG A 971 -38.95 3.37 37.77
CA ARG A 971 -39.98 4.31 38.23
C ARG A 971 -41.34 3.62 38.41
N PHE A 972 -41.73 2.73 37.50
CA PHE A 972 -42.95 1.93 37.63
C PHE A 972 -42.96 1.10 38.92
N ARG A 973 -41.83 0.43 39.23
CA ARG A 973 -41.67 -0.26 40.52
C ARG A 973 -41.86 0.75 41.66
N GLN A 974 -41.10 1.85 41.68
CA GLN A 974 -41.13 2.79 42.80
C GLN A 974 -42.54 3.34 43.07
N MET A 975 -43.33 3.58 42.02
CA MET A 975 -44.72 4.03 42.13
C MET A 975 -45.65 3.03 42.85
N GLN A 976 -45.30 1.75 42.93
CA GLN A 976 -46.12 0.76 43.66
C GLN A 976 -45.99 0.89 45.19
N GLY A 977 -44.98 1.61 45.70
CA GLY A 977 -44.72 1.74 47.14
C GLY A 977 -44.28 0.43 47.82
N GLY A 978 -44.29 0.39 49.16
CA GLY A 978 -43.80 -0.75 49.94
C GLY A 978 -42.28 -0.74 50.17
N ALA A 979 -41.81 -1.45 51.20
CA ALA A 979 -40.38 -1.61 51.44
C ALA A 979 -39.72 -2.41 50.29
N THR A 980 -38.42 -2.22 50.07
CA THR A 980 -37.60 -3.12 49.26
C THR A 980 -37.46 -4.42 50.07
N GLU A 981 -38.43 -5.33 49.96
CA GLU A 981 -38.43 -6.57 50.76
C GLU A 981 -37.68 -7.70 50.07
N THR A 982 -36.87 -8.40 50.86
CA THR A 982 -35.74 -9.23 50.40
C THR A 982 -36.04 -10.73 50.34
N GLU A 983 -37.22 -11.19 50.78
CA GLU A 983 -37.52 -12.62 50.83
C GLU A 983 -38.71 -12.98 49.93
N ILE A 984 -38.39 -13.68 48.84
CA ILE A 984 -39.38 -14.24 47.92
C ILE A 984 -39.97 -15.50 48.55
N SER A 985 -41.29 -15.55 48.70
CA SER A 985 -42.00 -16.74 49.14
C SER A 985 -42.32 -17.66 47.96
N ALA A 986 -41.65 -18.82 47.91
CA ALA A 986 -41.86 -19.86 46.91
C ALA A 986 -43.35 -20.27 46.76
N ALA A 987 -44.09 -20.32 47.86
CA ALA A 987 -45.51 -20.68 47.88
C ALA A 987 -46.44 -19.64 47.23
N LEU A 988 -45.97 -18.40 47.03
CA LEU A 988 -46.75 -17.30 46.47
C LEU A 988 -46.33 -16.94 45.04
N LEU A 989 -45.36 -17.64 44.44
CA LEU A 989 -44.92 -17.41 43.08
C LEU A 989 -46.02 -17.78 42.07
N SER A 990 -46.37 -16.84 41.20
CA SER A 990 -47.22 -17.11 40.04
C SER A 990 -46.45 -17.80 38.92
N SER A 991 -47.14 -18.29 37.89
CA SER A 991 -46.45 -18.86 36.72
C SER A 991 -45.56 -17.81 36.03
N ASP A 992 -45.97 -16.53 36.03
CA ASP A 992 -45.20 -15.42 35.46
C ASP A 992 -43.94 -15.11 36.28
N ASP A 993 -44.02 -15.18 37.62
CA ASP A 993 -42.87 -14.96 38.51
C ASP A 993 -41.81 -16.05 38.31
N LYS A 994 -42.24 -17.31 38.26
CA LYS A 994 -41.33 -18.44 37.95
C LYS A 994 -40.70 -18.28 36.57
N TRP A 995 -41.50 -17.89 35.58
CA TRP A 995 -41.03 -17.67 34.22
C TRP A 995 -39.94 -16.60 34.16
N ILE A 996 -40.15 -15.41 34.75
CA ILE A 996 -39.14 -14.35 34.68
C ILE A 996 -37.85 -14.71 35.41
N LEU A 997 -37.93 -15.49 36.50
CA LEU A 997 -36.75 -15.99 37.21
C LEU A 997 -35.94 -16.96 36.33
N LEU A 998 -36.60 -17.84 35.57
CA LEU A 998 -35.95 -18.72 34.59
C LEU A 998 -35.36 -17.95 33.40
N ARG A 999 -36.06 -16.91 32.90
CA ARG A 999 -35.54 -16.02 31.84
C ARG A 999 -34.32 -15.24 32.31
N LEU A 1000 -34.35 -14.72 33.53
CA LEU A 1000 -33.21 -14.05 34.15
C LEU A 1000 -32.03 -15.01 34.30
N ASN A 1001 -32.28 -16.24 34.77
CA ASN A 1001 -31.24 -17.26 34.90
C ASN A 1001 -30.53 -17.53 33.57
N THR A 1002 -31.32 -17.68 32.50
CA THR A 1002 -30.82 -17.86 31.12
C THR A 1002 -30.02 -16.64 30.66
N ALA A 1003 -30.54 -15.43 30.88
CA ALA A 1003 -29.86 -14.19 30.50
C ALA A 1003 -28.52 -14.01 31.23
N ILE A 1004 -28.44 -14.35 32.52
CA ILE A 1004 -27.18 -14.30 33.29
C ILE A 1004 -26.15 -15.25 32.67
N ALA A 1005 -26.54 -16.48 32.33
CA ALA A 1005 -25.65 -17.47 31.72
C ALA A 1005 -25.16 -17.03 30.33
N GLU A 1006 -26.07 -16.55 29.47
CA GLU A 1006 -25.75 -16.09 28.12
C GLU A 1006 -24.83 -14.87 28.12
N VAL A 1007 -25.12 -13.86 28.95
CA VAL A 1007 -24.28 -12.65 29.05
C VAL A 1007 -22.91 -12.98 29.64
N SER A 1008 -22.85 -13.84 30.66
CA SER A 1008 -21.57 -14.23 31.27
C SER A 1008 -20.69 -14.98 30.28
N THR A 1009 -21.27 -15.93 29.53
CA THR A 1009 -20.57 -16.68 28.46
C THR A 1009 -20.10 -15.74 27.36
N ALA A 1010 -20.97 -14.86 26.88
CA ALA A 1010 -20.63 -13.90 25.84
C ALA A 1010 -19.46 -12.99 26.25
N LEU A 1011 -19.41 -12.52 27.50
CA LEU A 1011 -18.31 -11.70 28.01
C LEU A 1011 -17.01 -12.51 28.27
N GLU A 1012 -17.09 -13.81 28.55
CA GLU A 1012 -15.91 -14.70 28.63
C GLU A 1012 -15.30 -14.98 27.26
N GLU A 1013 -16.13 -15.05 26.23
CA GLU A 1013 -15.73 -15.30 24.86
C GLU A 1013 -15.52 -14.00 24.05
N TYR A 1014 -15.48 -12.85 24.73
CA TYR A 1014 -15.32 -11.50 24.14
C TYR A 1014 -16.36 -11.15 23.06
N ARG A 1015 -17.55 -11.74 23.13
CA ARG A 1015 -18.69 -11.47 22.23
C ARG A 1015 -19.59 -10.37 22.80
N PHE A 1016 -19.09 -9.13 22.84
CA PHE A 1016 -19.80 -7.98 23.43
C PHE A 1016 -21.14 -7.66 22.76
N SER A 1017 -21.23 -7.78 21.43
CA SER A 1017 -22.50 -7.56 20.70
C SER A 1017 -23.58 -8.56 21.13
N ASP A 1018 -23.23 -9.85 21.27
CA ASP A 1018 -24.14 -10.90 21.75
C ASP A 1018 -24.64 -10.62 23.16
N ALA A 1019 -23.75 -10.16 24.05
CA ALA A 1019 -24.12 -9.74 25.40
C ALA A 1019 -25.16 -8.61 25.36
N THR A 1020 -24.93 -7.55 24.57
CA THR A 1020 -25.90 -6.45 24.45
C THR A 1020 -27.22 -6.86 23.79
N ALA A 1021 -27.18 -7.79 22.83
CA ALA A 1021 -28.38 -8.32 22.18
C ALA A 1021 -29.23 -9.12 23.17
N THR A 1022 -28.59 -9.96 23.98
CA THR A 1022 -29.22 -10.73 25.07
C THR A 1022 -29.86 -9.81 26.09
N LEU A 1023 -29.11 -8.82 26.56
CA LEU A 1023 -29.58 -7.83 27.52
C LEU A 1023 -30.79 -7.05 26.99
N TYR A 1024 -30.75 -6.64 25.72
CA TYR A 1024 -31.88 -5.95 25.09
C TYR A 1024 -33.11 -6.86 24.99
N ARG A 1025 -32.95 -8.10 24.52
CA ARG A 1025 -34.02 -9.11 24.41
C ARG A 1025 -34.67 -9.34 25.77
N PHE A 1026 -33.87 -9.71 26.77
CA PHE A 1026 -34.36 -10.03 28.10
C PHE A 1026 -35.08 -8.84 28.73
N PHE A 1027 -34.43 -7.67 28.79
CA PHE A 1027 -35.02 -6.56 29.54
C PHE A 1027 -36.22 -5.93 28.83
N TRP A 1028 -36.12 -5.71 27.51
CA TRP A 1028 -37.21 -5.06 26.78
C TRP A 1028 -38.32 -6.05 26.45
N SER A 1029 -37.99 -7.12 25.73
CA SER A 1029 -38.98 -8.01 25.14
C SER A 1029 -39.57 -9.01 26.14
N GLU A 1030 -38.87 -9.36 27.21
CA GLU A 1030 -39.34 -10.38 28.17
C GLU A 1030 -39.78 -9.74 29.48
N TYR A 1031 -38.90 -8.97 30.11
CA TYR A 1031 -39.20 -8.31 31.37
C TYR A 1031 -40.24 -7.20 31.20
N CYS A 1032 -40.00 -6.21 30.35
CA CYS A 1032 -40.91 -5.06 30.23
C CYS A 1032 -42.21 -5.39 29.47
N ASP A 1033 -42.12 -6.03 28.31
CA ASP A 1033 -43.26 -6.19 27.42
C ASP A 1033 -44.21 -7.33 27.87
N TRP A 1034 -43.70 -8.31 28.62
CA TRP A 1034 -44.49 -9.43 29.17
C TRP A 1034 -44.63 -9.38 30.69
N TYR A 1035 -43.54 -9.57 31.44
CA TYR A 1035 -43.63 -9.77 32.89
C TYR A 1035 -44.18 -8.55 33.64
N VAL A 1036 -43.69 -7.35 33.35
CA VAL A 1036 -44.20 -6.10 33.95
C VAL A 1036 -45.68 -5.89 33.59
N GLU A 1037 -46.12 -6.24 32.39
CA GLU A 1037 -47.53 -6.14 32.02
C GLU A 1037 -48.40 -7.22 32.72
N ALA A 1038 -47.89 -8.44 32.86
CA ALA A 1038 -48.58 -9.54 33.56
C ALA A 1038 -48.73 -9.25 35.07
N SER A 1039 -47.66 -8.77 35.71
CA SER A 1039 -47.64 -8.43 37.14
C SER A 1039 -48.69 -7.38 37.54
N LYS A 1040 -49.15 -6.53 36.60
CA LYS A 1040 -50.21 -5.55 36.87
C LYS A 1040 -51.51 -6.20 37.36
N ALA A 1041 -51.82 -7.43 36.93
CA ALA A 1041 -52.97 -8.18 37.43
C ALA A 1041 -52.90 -8.39 38.95
N VAL A 1042 -51.72 -8.76 39.44
CA VAL A 1042 -51.46 -8.97 40.87
C VAL A 1042 -51.41 -7.63 41.61
N LEU A 1043 -50.66 -6.67 41.07
CA LEU A 1043 -50.44 -5.36 41.69
C LEU A 1043 -51.73 -4.53 41.84
N GLN A 1044 -52.68 -4.68 40.92
CA GLN A 1044 -54.00 -4.04 40.99
C GLN A 1044 -55.05 -4.85 41.77
N GLY A 1045 -54.72 -6.08 42.19
CA GLY A 1045 -55.60 -6.97 42.94
C GLY A 1045 -55.82 -6.53 44.39
N SER A 1046 -56.43 -7.39 45.21
CA SER A 1046 -56.67 -7.14 46.64
C SER A 1046 -55.81 -8.01 47.58
N ASP A 1047 -55.05 -8.96 47.04
CA ASP A 1047 -54.17 -9.85 47.81
C ASP A 1047 -52.82 -9.18 48.11
N GLU A 1048 -52.74 -8.51 49.26
CA GLU A 1048 -51.54 -7.77 49.68
C GLU A 1048 -50.30 -8.66 49.85
N LYS A 1049 -50.44 -9.94 50.22
CA LYS A 1049 -49.30 -10.85 50.37
C LYS A 1049 -48.70 -11.20 49.00
N ARG A 1050 -49.57 -11.47 48.03
CA ARG A 1050 -49.12 -11.77 46.66
C ARG A 1050 -48.51 -10.53 45.98
N LYS A 1051 -49.06 -9.34 46.24
CA LYS A 1051 -48.44 -8.07 45.80
C LYS A 1051 -47.04 -7.90 46.35
N ALA A 1052 -46.86 -8.05 47.66
CA ALA A 1052 -45.54 -7.97 48.29
C ALA A 1052 -44.55 -8.97 47.67
N ASN A 1053 -44.99 -10.21 47.44
CA ASN A 1053 -44.17 -11.24 46.80
C ASN A 1053 -43.76 -10.88 45.36
N THR A 1054 -44.71 -10.42 44.53
CA THR A 1054 -44.41 -9.99 43.14
C THR A 1054 -43.50 -8.76 43.12
N LEU A 1055 -43.63 -7.83 44.07
CA LEU A 1055 -42.70 -6.71 44.21
C LEU A 1055 -41.29 -7.18 44.59
N ALA A 1056 -41.16 -8.18 45.48
CA ALA A 1056 -39.87 -8.79 45.81
C ALA A 1056 -39.22 -9.48 44.59
N VAL A 1057 -40.01 -10.16 43.74
CA VAL A 1057 -39.52 -10.74 42.48
C VAL A 1057 -39.06 -9.64 41.51
N ILE A 1058 -39.83 -8.55 41.38
CA ILE A 1058 -39.44 -7.40 40.56
C ILE A 1058 -38.11 -6.80 41.06
N ASP A 1059 -37.97 -6.57 42.36
CA ASP A 1059 -36.75 -6.01 42.96
C ASP A 1059 -35.55 -6.94 42.77
N PHE A 1060 -35.75 -8.25 42.94
CA PHE A 1060 -34.74 -9.27 42.66
C PHE A 1060 -34.29 -9.22 41.19
N VAL A 1061 -35.24 -9.22 40.24
CA VAL A 1061 -34.93 -9.18 38.81
C VAL A 1061 -34.24 -7.87 38.44
N LEU A 1062 -34.74 -6.72 38.89
CA LEU A 1062 -34.13 -5.41 38.61
C LEU A 1062 -32.71 -5.32 39.18
N GLY A 1063 -32.49 -5.75 40.43
CA GLY A 1063 -31.16 -5.72 41.06
C GLY A 1063 -30.14 -6.60 40.34
N HIS A 1064 -30.55 -7.77 39.82
CA HIS A 1064 -29.67 -8.61 38.98
C HIS A 1064 -29.42 -7.95 37.62
N THR A 1065 -30.46 -7.40 37.01
CA THR A 1065 -30.39 -6.81 35.68
C THR A 1065 -29.51 -5.57 35.63
N LEU A 1066 -29.64 -4.67 36.61
CA LEU A 1066 -28.79 -3.46 36.70
C LEU A 1066 -27.30 -3.82 36.80
N ARG A 1067 -26.97 -4.89 37.52
CA ARG A 1067 -25.59 -5.39 37.61
C ARG A 1067 -25.09 -5.91 36.26
N LEU A 1068 -25.90 -6.65 35.51
CA LEU A 1068 -25.51 -7.09 34.16
C LEU A 1068 -25.33 -5.92 33.19
N PHE A 1069 -26.12 -4.84 33.33
CA PHE A 1069 -26.01 -3.65 32.50
C PHE A 1069 -24.84 -2.74 32.85
N HIS A 1070 -24.37 -2.76 34.11
CA HIS A 1070 -23.42 -1.77 34.62
C HIS A 1070 -22.13 -1.63 33.81
N PRO A 1071 -21.48 -2.71 33.31
CA PRO A 1071 -20.31 -2.56 32.45
C PRO A 1071 -20.56 -1.73 31.18
N PHE A 1072 -21.78 -1.80 30.63
CA PHE A 1072 -22.14 -1.14 29.38
C PHE A 1072 -22.68 0.27 29.60
N MET A 1073 -23.53 0.45 30.62
CA MET A 1073 -24.24 1.70 30.92
C MET A 1073 -24.00 2.11 32.38
N PRO A 1074 -22.78 2.56 32.71
CA PRO A 1074 -22.37 2.72 34.09
C PRO A 1074 -23.11 3.83 34.85
N PHE A 1075 -23.61 4.87 34.18
CA PHE A 1075 -24.17 6.03 34.88
C PHE A 1075 -25.61 5.81 35.32
N ILE A 1076 -26.50 5.43 34.39
CA ILE A 1076 -27.90 5.16 34.70
C ILE A 1076 -28.05 3.98 35.66
N THR A 1077 -27.19 2.97 35.55
CA THR A 1077 -27.26 1.81 36.45
C THR A 1077 -26.83 2.17 37.87
N GLU A 1078 -25.83 3.04 38.03
CA GLU A 1078 -25.42 3.56 39.35
C GLU A 1078 -26.52 4.42 39.98
N GLU A 1079 -27.15 5.28 39.18
CA GLU A 1079 -28.27 6.11 39.61
C GLU A 1079 -29.46 5.27 40.08
N LEU A 1080 -29.86 4.29 39.28
CA LEU A 1080 -30.98 3.42 39.61
C LEU A 1080 -30.66 2.49 40.77
N TRP A 1081 -29.42 2.01 40.91
CA TRP A 1081 -29.00 1.18 42.04
C TRP A 1081 -29.21 1.89 43.38
N HIS A 1082 -28.80 3.15 43.46
CA HIS A 1082 -28.98 3.98 44.66
C HIS A 1082 -30.41 4.49 44.81
N GLY A 1083 -31.05 4.91 43.72
CA GLY A 1083 -32.43 5.38 43.72
C GLY A 1083 -33.41 4.31 44.18
N MET A 1084 -33.14 3.05 43.81
CA MET A 1084 -33.90 1.88 44.25
C MET A 1084 -33.49 1.36 45.64
N GLY A 1085 -32.47 1.95 46.27
CA GLY A 1085 -32.00 1.54 47.60
C GLY A 1085 -31.35 0.16 47.65
N PHE A 1086 -30.98 -0.43 46.51
CA PHE A 1086 -30.31 -1.74 46.46
C PHE A 1086 -28.92 -1.72 47.11
N ASN A 1087 -28.34 -0.53 47.27
CA ASN A 1087 -27.08 -0.33 47.96
C ASN A 1087 -27.21 -0.31 49.50
N ALA A 1088 -28.40 -0.04 50.05
CA ALA A 1088 -28.54 0.39 51.45
C ALA A 1088 -28.08 -0.66 52.48
N ASP A 1089 -28.33 -1.94 52.19
CA ASP A 1089 -28.02 -3.06 53.10
C ASP A 1089 -26.74 -3.82 52.71
N LEU A 1090 -25.99 -3.33 51.70
CA LEU A 1090 -24.78 -3.97 51.23
C LEU A 1090 -23.52 -3.34 51.86
N PRO A 1091 -22.48 -4.15 52.13
CA PRO A 1091 -21.18 -3.61 52.51
C PRO A 1091 -20.65 -2.63 51.46
N GLU A 1092 -19.90 -1.60 51.90
CA GLU A 1092 -19.35 -0.57 51.00
C GLU A 1092 -18.58 -1.18 49.82
N ASN A 1093 -17.77 -2.21 50.08
CA ASN A 1093 -16.95 -2.92 49.11
C ASN A 1093 -17.68 -4.04 48.34
N GLN A 1094 -19.00 -4.17 48.49
CA GLN A 1094 -19.83 -5.19 47.84
C GLN A 1094 -21.12 -4.61 47.23
N GLY A 1095 -21.07 -3.35 46.78
CA GLY A 1095 -22.22 -2.68 46.15
C GLY A 1095 -22.85 -1.59 47.01
N GLY A 1096 -22.49 -1.46 48.28
CA GLY A 1096 -23.05 -0.44 49.17
C GLY A 1096 -22.59 0.98 48.84
N LYS A 1097 -21.34 1.13 48.40
CA LYS A 1097 -20.75 2.41 47.99
C LYS A 1097 -21.01 2.74 46.52
N SER A 1098 -20.90 1.73 45.66
CA SER A 1098 -21.11 1.82 44.21
C SER A 1098 -21.46 0.45 43.66
N ILE A 1099 -22.39 0.38 42.70
CA ILE A 1099 -22.75 -0.86 42.00
C ILE A 1099 -21.54 -1.51 41.31
N MET A 1100 -20.48 -0.75 41.03
CA MET A 1100 -19.24 -1.25 40.44
C MET A 1100 -18.56 -2.36 41.26
N PHE A 1101 -18.83 -2.38 42.57
CA PHE A 1101 -18.32 -3.41 43.47
C PHE A 1101 -19.38 -4.45 43.84
N ALA A 1102 -20.60 -4.34 43.31
CA ALA A 1102 -21.62 -5.35 43.50
C ALA A 1102 -21.22 -6.63 42.78
N ILE A 1103 -21.44 -7.78 43.44
CA ILE A 1103 -21.03 -9.08 42.91
C ILE A 1103 -21.75 -9.37 41.59
N TRP A 1104 -21.00 -9.80 40.59
CA TRP A 1104 -21.55 -10.23 39.30
C TRP A 1104 -22.61 -11.32 39.51
N PRO A 1105 -23.82 -11.18 38.94
CA PRO A 1105 -24.86 -12.19 39.04
C PRO A 1105 -24.38 -13.57 38.61
N LYS A 1106 -24.74 -14.60 39.38
CA LYS A 1106 -24.54 -16.01 38.99
C LYS A 1106 -25.87 -16.61 38.55
N PRO A 1107 -25.86 -17.55 37.59
CA PRO A 1107 -27.03 -18.37 37.33
C PRO A 1107 -27.49 -19.06 38.63
N LEU A 1108 -28.80 -19.16 38.82
CA LEU A 1108 -29.41 -19.90 39.91
C LEU A 1108 -29.02 -21.37 39.80
N ASP A 1109 -28.48 -21.92 40.89
CA ASP A 1109 -28.14 -23.34 40.96
C ASP A 1109 -29.38 -24.23 41.24
N ALA A 1110 -29.17 -25.55 41.25
CA ALA A 1110 -30.26 -26.50 41.45
C ALA A 1110 -30.92 -26.37 42.84
N ASP A 1111 -30.14 -26.01 43.87
CA ASP A 1111 -30.64 -25.85 45.23
C ASP A 1111 -31.44 -24.54 45.36
N GLU A 1112 -30.99 -23.46 44.71
CA GLU A 1112 -31.71 -22.18 44.63
C GLU A 1112 -33.02 -22.32 43.84
N LEU A 1113 -33.02 -23.02 42.71
CA LEU A 1113 -34.24 -23.32 41.94
C LEU A 1113 -35.21 -24.18 42.78
N ALA A 1114 -34.70 -25.19 43.48
CA ALA A 1114 -35.50 -26.02 44.38
C ALA A 1114 -36.07 -25.21 45.56
N HIS A 1115 -35.29 -24.26 46.10
CA HIS A 1115 -35.74 -23.36 47.16
C HIS A 1115 -36.93 -22.51 46.72
N PHE A 1116 -36.92 -22.00 45.49
CA PHE A 1116 -38.06 -21.29 44.90
C PHE A 1116 -39.19 -22.22 44.43
N GLY A 1117 -39.01 -23.54 44.49
CA GLY A 1117 -39.97 -24.51 43.97
C GLY A 1117 -40.19 -24.36 42.46
N ILE A 1118 -39.13 -23.98 41.73
CA ILE A 1118 -39.13 -23.79 40.28
C ILE A 1118 -38.61 -25.07 39.62
N LEU A 1119 -39.44 -25.64 38.75
CA LEU A 1119 -39.10 -26.77 37.90
C LEU A 1119 -38.89 -26.29 36.45
N PRO A 1120 -38.05 -26.97 35.63
CA PRO A 1120 -37.85 -26.57 34.23
C PRO A 1120 -39.15 -26.48 33.42
N GLU A 1121 -40.13 -27.34 33.71
CA GLU A 1121 -41.44 -27.34 33.07
C GLU A 1121 -42.34 -26.15 33.44
N ASP A 1122 -42.04 -25.41 34.52
CA ASP A 1122 -42.83 -24.24 34.93
C ASP A 1122 -42.79 -23.12 33.88
N GLU A 1123 -41.76 -23.07 33.04
CA GLU A 1123 -41.66 -22.09 31.94
C GLU A 1123 -42.79 -22.28 30.92
N GLN A 1124 -43.22 -23.53 30.70
CA GLN A 1124 -44.20 -23.86 29.66
C GLN A 1124 -45.57 -23.24 29.95
N ALA A 1125 -45.99 -23.19 31.22
CA ALA A 1125 -47.27 -22.64 31.61
C ALA A 1125 -47.41 -21.15 31.22
N ALA A 1126 -46.38 -20.34 31.47
CA ALA A 1126 -46.36 -18.94 31.07
C ALA A 1126 -46.21 -18.78 29.55
N ASN A 1127 -45.39 -19.62 28.89
CA ASN A 1127 -45.23 -19.61 27.43
C ASN A 1127 -46.55 -19.90 26.71
N ASP A 1128 -47.31 -20.89 27.16
CA ASP A 1128 -48.63 -21.25 26.63
C ASP A 1128 -49.63 -20.09 26.74
N LYS A 1129 -49.58 -19.40 27.89
CA LYS A 1129 -50.38 -18.20 28.15
C LYS A 1129 -49.99 -17.04 27.23
N TYR A 1130 -48.71 -16.70 27.12
CA TYR A 1130 -48.25 -15.63 26.23
C TYR A 1130 -48.54 -15.97 24.77
N LYS A 1131 -48.44 -17.24 24.38
CA LYS A 1131 -48.85 -17.69 23.04
C LYS A 1131 -50.33 -17.48 22.79
N ALA A 1132 -51.19 -17.79 23.76
CA ALA A 1132 -52.62 -17.49 23.66
C ALA A 1132 -52.88 -15.98 23.49
N VAL A 1133 -52.14 -15.14 24.22
CA VAL A 1133 -52.22 -13.67 24.07
C VAL A 1133 -51.78 -13.22 22.68
N GLU A 1134 -50.64 -13.70 22.18
CA GLU A 1134 -50.15 -13.36 20.84
C GLU A 1134 -51.18 -13.70 19.77
N LEU A 1135 -51.76 -14.91 19.83
CA LEU A 1135 -52.77 -15.36 18.90
C LEU A 1135 -54.05 -14.53 19.00
N GLY A 1136 -54.50 -14.19 20.21
CA GLY A 1136 -55.68 -13.35 20.44
C GLY A 1136 -55.48 -11.89 20.00
N ARG A 1137 -54.31 -11.29 20.28
CA ARG A 1137 -53.93 -9.97 19.74
C ARG A 1137 -53.80 -10.04 18.21
N GLY A 1138 -53.32 -11.16 17.68
CA GLY A 1138 -53.29 -11.47 16.25
C GLY A 1138 -54.69 -11.44 15.62
N LEU A 1139 -55.70 -12.03 16.28
CA LEU A 1139 -57.09 -11.89 15.86
C LEU A 1139 -57.50 -10.41 15.79
N LYS A 1140 -57.27 -9.62 16.84
CA LYS A 1140 -57.58 -8.18 16.82
C LYS A 1140 -56.88 -7.44 15.69
N SER A 1141 -55.61 -7.72 15.46
CA SER A 1141 -54.83 -7.10 14.37
C SER A 1141 -55.38 -7.46 13.00
N THR A 1142 -55.74 -8.73 12.77
CA THR A 1142 -56.37 -9.19 11.53
C THR A 1142 -57.65 -8.40 11.23
N PHE A 1143 -58.46 -8.11 12.25
CA PHE A 1143 -59.69 -7.32 12.10
C PHE A 1143 -59.52 -5.80 12.35
N ASN A 1144 -58.28 -5.30 12.42
CA ASN A 1144 -57.94 -3.89 12.67
C ASN A 1144 -58.64 -3.27 13.92
N ILE A 1145 -58.77 -4.06 14.98
CA ILE A 1145 -59.45 -3.68 16.22
C ILE A 1145 -58.43 -3.13 17.23
N ASN A 1146 -58.45 -1.82 17.45
CA ASN A 1146 -57.54 -1.14 18.38
C ASN A 1146 -58.16 -0.84 19.77
N LYS A 1147 -59.46 -1.11 19.97
CA LYS A 1147 -60.18 -0.91 21.24
C LYS A 1147 -60.18 -2.17 22.12
N LYS A 1148 -60.57 -2.03 23.39
CA LYS A 1148 -60.89 -3.17 24.26
C LYS A 1148 -62.15 -3.86 23.73
N VAL A 1149 -62.15 -5.19 23.72
CA VAL A 1149 -63.23 -6.01 23.15
C VAL A 1149 -63.43 -7.27 23.96
N ARG A 1150 -64.60 -7.88 23.81
CA ARG A 1150 -64.94 -9.17 24.41
C ARG A 1150 -64.17 -10.31 23.75
N PHE A 1151 -63.58 -11.15 24.58
CA PHE A 1151 -63.05 -12.46 24.17
C PHE A 1151 -63.79 -13.56 24.92
N VAL A 1152 -63.90 -14.73 24.30
CA VAL A 1152 -64.41 -15.93 24.95
C VAL A 1152 -63.35 -17.02 24.81
N LEU A 1153 -62.87 -17.53 25.93
CA LEU A 1153 -61.97 -18.68 25.98
C LEU A 1153 -62.78 -19.91 26.33
N LYS A 1154 -62.75 -20.91 25.44
CA LYS A 1154 -63.20 -22.26 25.73
C LYS A 1154 -61.98 -23.06 26.19
N PRO A 1155 -61.79 -23.25 27.51
CA PRO A 1155 -60.52 -23.72 28.04
C PRO A 1155 -60.35 -25.22 27.82
N ALA A 1156 -59.11 -25.66 27.58
CA ALA A 1156 -58.76 -27.07 27.46
C ALA A 1156 -58.67 -27.78 28.84
N SER A 1157 -58.41 -27.01 29.90
CA SER A 1157 -58.34 -27.45 31.30
C SER A 1157 -58.76 -26.33 32.24
N GLU A 1158 -58.99 -26.62 33.52
CA GLU A 1158 -59.38 -25.60 34.50
C GLU A 1158 -58.22 -24.59 34.71
N LEU A 1159 -58.51 -23.29 34.52
CA LEU A 1159 -57.53 -22.21 34.68
C LEU A 1159 -57.78 -21.43 35.99
N PRO A 1160 -56.74 -21.14 36.79
CA PRO A 1160 -56.90 -20.32 37.99
C PRO A 1160 -57.44 -18.92 37.69
N ALA A 1161 -58.25 -18.36 38.60
CA ALA A 1161 -58.87 -17.04 38.41
C ALA A 1161 -57.87 -15.90 38.15
N HIS A 1162 -56.70 -15.95 38.80
CA HIS A 1162 -55.64 -14.95 38.59
C HIS A 1162 -55.00 -15.05 37.19
N GLU A 1163 -54.89 -16.25 36.63
CA GLU A 1163 -54.36 -16.48 35.27
C GLU A 1163 -55.31 -15.93 34.21
N ILE A 1164 -56.62 -16.07 34.43
CA ILE A 1164 -57.65 -15.47 33.58
C ILE A 1164 -57.55 -13.95 33.60
N GLU A 1165 -57.30 -13.35 34.76
CA GLU A 1165 -57.14 -11.89 34.88
C GLU A 1165 -55.87 -11.38 34.17
N VAL A 1166 -54.76 -12.12 34.27
CA VAL A 1166 -53.54 -11.83 33.48
C VAL A 1166 -53.84 -11.89 31.98
N LEU A 1167 -54.50 -12.94 31.51
CA LEU A 1167 -54.92 -13.08 30.11
C LEU A 1167 -55.81 -11.91 29.67
N ARG A 1168 -56.76 -11.47 30.50
CA ARG A 1168 -57.66 -10.34 30.20
C ARG A 1168 -56.86 -9.04 30.00
N ILE A 1169 -55.93 -8.74 30.91
CA ILE A 1169 -55.08 -7.55 30.84
C ILE A 1169 -54.19 -7.61 29.59
N LEU A 1170 -53.49 -8.73 29.39
CA LEU A 1170 -52.57 -8.89 28.27
C LEU A 1170 -53.31 -8.90 26.91
N LEU A 1171 -54.48 -9.52 26.78
CA LEU A 1171 -55.30 -9.43 25.57
C LEU A 1171 -55.85 -8.02 25.29
N ASN A 1172 -55.76 -7.12 26.28
CA ASN A 1172 -56.45 -5.83 26.29
C ASN A 1172 -57.95 -6.05 26.01
N ALA A 1173 -58.54 -6.97 26.78
CA ALA A 1173 -59.94 -7.37 26.69
C ALA A 1173 -60.83 -6.48 27.58
N GLU A 1174 -62.11 -6.34 27.20
CA GLU A 1174 -63.11 -5.66 28.03
C GLU A 1174 -63.65 -6.66 29.09
N PRO A 1175 -64.42 -7.70 28.70
CA PRO A 1175 -64.43 -8.96 29.43
C PRO A 1175 -63.65 -10.07 28.68
N LEU A 1176 -63.00 -10.94 29.45
CA LEU A 1176 -62.58 -12.27 28.99
C LEU A 1176 -63.49 -13.28 29.69
N GLU A 1177 -64.38 -13.91 28.93
CA GLU A 1177 -65.29 -14.93 29.45
C GLU A 1177 -64.66 -16.31 29.29
N VAL A 1178 -64.76 -17.13 30.34
CA VAL A 1178 -64.34 -18.52 30.29
C VAL A 1178 -65.60 -19.39 30.29
N ASP A 1179 -65.90 -19.99 29.14
CA ASP A 1179 -67.13 -20.78 28.94
C ASP A 1179 -66.81 -22.04 28.14
N SER A 1180 -66.81 -23.19 28.82
CA SER A 1180 -66.55 -24.50 28.22
C SER A 1180 -67.68 -24.99 27.30
N ALA A 1181 -68.89 -24.44 27.47
CA ALA A 1181 -70.08 -24.77 26.68
C ALA A 1181 -70.34 -23.79 25.53
N PHE A 1182 -69.46 -22.79 25.33
CA PHE A 1182 -69.65 -21.76 24.31
C PHE A 1182 -69.81 -22.36 22.91
N GLN A 1183 -70.88 -21.96 22.22
CA GLN A 1183 -71.18 -22.35 20.84
C GLN A 1183 -70.94 -21.13 19.93
N PRO A 1184 -69.82 -21.08 19.18
CA PRO A 1184 -69.53 -19.94 18.33
C PRO A 1184 -70.53 -19.87 17.16
N LYS A 1185 -70.99 -18.66 16.83
CA LYS A 1185 -71.75 -18.44 15.58
C LYS A 1185 -70.83 -18.72 14.39
N LYS A 1186 -71.39 -19.25 13.29
CA LYS A 1186 -70.65 -19.46 12.04
C LYS A 1186 -69.97 -18.16 11.60
N GLY A 1187 -68.66 -18.20 11.35
CA GLY A 1187 -67.83 -17.03 11.01
C GLY A 1187 -67.12 -16.38 12.21
N THR A 1188 -67.38 -16.78 13.45
CA THR A 1188 -66.65 -16.21 14.61
C THR A 1188 -65.16 -16.48 14.48
N PRO A 1189 -64.29 -15.46 14.44
CA PRO A 1189 -62.85 -15.67 14.43
C PRO A 1189 -62.39 -16.41 15.67
N ALA A 1190 -61.57 -17.43 15.46
CA ALA A 1190 -61.03 -18.26 16.51
C ALA A 1190 -59.54 -18.49 16.29
N ALA A 1191 -58.82 -18.66 17.40
CA ALA A 1191 -57.46 -19.15 17.40
C ALA A 1191 -57.38 -20.38 18.30
N LEU A 1192 -56.77 -21.45 17.78
CA LEU A 1192 -56.43 -22.61 18.60
C LEU A 1192 -55.17 -22.26 19.40
N THR A 1193 -55.30 -22.26 20.72
CA THR A 1193 -54.19 -21.93 21.65
C THR A 1193 -53.87 -23.15 22.53
N PRO A 1194 -52.68 -23.21 23.13
CA PRO A 1194 -52.35 -24.26 24.10
C PRO A 1194 -53.32 -24.30 25.30
N LEU A 1195 -53.94 -23.17 25.65
CA LEU A 1195 -54.91 -23.07 26.75
C LEU A 1195 -56.34 -23.45 26.35
N GLY A 1196 -56.61 -23.71 25.07
CA GLY A 1196 -57.95 -23.96 24.52
C GLY A 1196 -58.28 -23.10 23.29
N GLU A 1197 -59.54 -23.09 22.91
CA GLU A 1197 -60.02 -22.32 21.75
C GLU A 1197 -60.39 -20.89 22.19
N LEU A 1198 -59.68 -19.90 21.65
CA LEU A 1198 -59.92 -18.49 21.93
C LEU A 1198 -60.73 -17.85 20.81
N PHE A 1199 -61.90 -17.31 21.14
CA PHE A 1199 -62.81 -16.68 20.21
C PHE A 1199 -62.84 -15.16 20.38
N LEU A 1200 -62.98 -14.46 19.25
CA LEU A 1200 -63.22 -13.03 19.19
C LEU A 1200 -64.61 -12.76 18.60
N PRO A 1201 -65.69 -12.74 19.41
CA PRO A 1201 -67.03 -12.41 18.90
C PRO A 1201 -67.05 -11.00 18.31
N LEU A 1202 -67.43 -10.87 17.04
CA LEU A 1202 -67.45 -9.59 16.32
C LEU A 1202 -68.77 -8.81 16.47
N ASP A 1203 -69.77 -9.40 17.15
CA ASP A 1203 -71.12 -8.84 17.31
C ASP A 1203 -71.08 -7.39 17.86
N GLY A 1204 -71.52 -6.42 17.07
CA GLY A 1204 -71.58 -5.00 17.45
C GLY A 1204 -70.24 -4.26 17.46
N LEU A 1205 -69.13 -4.91 17.09
CA LEU A 1205 -67.79 -4.31 17.11
C LEU A 1205 -67.36 -3.72 15.77
N ILE A 1206 -67.90 -4.27 14.67
CA ILE A 1206 -67.63 -3.88 13.28
C ILE A 1206 -68.93 -3.92 12.47
N ASP A 1207 -69.04 -3.06 11.44
CA ASP A 1207 -70.08 -3.15 10.42
C ASP A 1207 -69.64 -4.20 9.40
N VAL A 1208 -70.27 -5.39 9.45
CA VAL A 1208 -69.86 -6.56 8.66
C VAL A 1208 -69.94 -6.29 7.16
N ASP A 1209 -70.93 -5.55 6.70
CA ASP A 1209 -71.13 -5.27 5.27
C ASP A 1209 -70.12 -4.21 4.78
N ALA A 1210 -69.92 -3.15 5.57
CA ALA A 1210 -68.89 -2.15 5.27
C ALA A 1210 -67.48 -2.73 5.30
N GLU A 1211 -67.20 -3.65 6.24
CA GLU A 1211 -65.90 -4.28 6.41
C GLU A 1211 -65.64 -5.33 5.33
N LYS A 1212 -66.63 -6.14 4.93
CA LYS A 1212 -66.53 -6.99 3.72
C LYS A 1212 -66.21 -6.18 2.47
N ALA A 1213 -66.89 -5.04 2.28
CA ALA A 1213 -66.61 -4.15 1.17
C ALA A 1213 -65.20 -3.54 1.23
N ARG A 1214 -64.71 -3.19 2.42
CA ARG A 1214 -63.35 -2.65 2.63
C ARG A 1214 -62.29 -3.71 2.37
N VAL A 1215 -62.42 -4.89 2.98
CA VAL A 1215 -61.49 -6.03 2.84
C VAL A 1215 -61.50 -6.53 1.40
N GLY A 1216 -62.66 -6.65 0.75
CA GLY A 1216 -62.76 -7.02 -0.66
C GLY A 1216 -62.03 -6.05 -1.59
N LYS A 1217 -62.13 -4.73 -1.34
CA LYS A 1217 -61.32 -3.72 -2.06
C LYS A 1217 -59.82 -3.87 -1.81
N GLU A 1218 -59.43 -4.20 -0.58
CA GLU A 1218 -58.03 -4.39 -0.22
C GLU A 1218 -57.45 -5.69 -0.82
N VAL A 1219 -58.22 -6.78 -0.85
CA VAL A 1219 -57.89 -8.02 -1.57
C VAL A 1219 -57.66 -7.72 -3.05
N ALA A 1220 -58.58 -7.04 -3.71
CA ALA A 1220 -58.43 -6.70 -5.13
C ALA A 1220 -57.17 -5.84 -5.40
N LYS A 1221 -56.84 -4.91 -4.49
CA LYS A 1221 -55.62 -4.10 -4.57
C LYS A 1221 -54.36 -4.96 -4.41
N VAL A 1222 -54.32 -5.85 -3.42
CA VAL A 1222 -53.17 -6.73 -3.14
C VAL A 1222 -52.99 -7.72 -4.28
N GLU A 1223 -54.05 -8.33 -4.79
CA GLU A 1223 -54.00 -9.22 -5.95
C GLU A 1223 -53.44 -8.51 -7.19
N SER A 1224 -53.85 -7.26 -7.44
CA SER A 1224 -53.28 -6.44 -8.54
C SER A 1224 -51.80 -6.13 -8.36
N GLU A 1225 -51.34 -5.80 -7.14
CA GLU A 1225 -49.92 -5.55 -6.88
C GLU A 1225 -49.08 -6.84 -6.96
N LEU A 1226 -49.62 -7.96 -6.48
CA LEU A 1226 -48.99 -9.27 -6.58
C LEU A 1226 -48.84 -9.72 -8.04
N GLU A 1227 -49.86 -9.47 -8.87
CA GLU A 1227 -49.81 -9.71 -10.32
C GLU A 1227 -48.69 -8.89 -10.98
N LYS A 1228 -48.58 -7.58 -10.68
CA LYS A 1228 -47.50 -6.72 -11.21
C LYS A 1228 -46.11 -7.20 -10.82
N VAL A 1229 -45.91 -7.55 -9.56
CA VAL A 1229 -44.60 -8.02 -9.06
C VAL A 1229 -44.27 -9.39 -9.67
N THR A 1230 -45.24 -10.30 -9.74
CA THR A 1230 -45.07 -11.63 -10.33
C THR A 1230 -44.76 -11.54 -11.83
N ALA A 1231 -45.47 -10.70 -12.58
CA ALA A 1231 -45.21 -10.46 -13.99
C ALA A 1231 -43.80 -9.88 -14.23
N LYS A 1232 -43.36 -8.97 -13.36
CA LYS A 1232 -42.03 -8.36 -13.44
C LYS A 1232 -40.90 -9.36 -13.13
N LEU A 1233 -41.12 -10.27 -12.17
CA LEU A 1233 -40.20 -11.37 -11.86
C LEU A 1233 -40.21 -12.48 -12.94
N ALA A 1234 -41.31 -12.63 -13.68
CA ALA A 1234 -41.42 -13.58 -14.80
C ALA A 1234 -40.77 -13.04 -16.10
N ASP A 1235 -40.49 -11.74 -16.19
CA ASP A 1235 -39.84 -11.13 -17.36
C ASP A 1235 -38.33 -11.46 -17.39
N THR A 1236 -37.93 -12.29 -18.36
CA THR A 1236 -36.53 -12.65 -18.63
C THR A 1236 -35.62 -11.47 -18.96
N ASN A 1237 -36.15 -10.36 -19.52
CA ASN A 1237 -35.35 -9.16 -19.77
C ASN A 1237 -35.07 -8.36 -18.50
N PHE A 1238 -35.99 -8.39 -17.54
CA PHE A 1238 -35.79 -7.77 -16.23
C PHE A 1238 -34.82 -8.60 -15.39
N THR A 1239 -35.07 -9.91 -15.27
CA THR A 1239 -34.27 -10.81 -14.41
C THR A 1239 -32.82 -10.99 -14.84
N SER A 1240 -32.52 -10.85 -16.14
CA SER A 1240 -31.14 -10.96 -16.66
C SER A 1240 -30.33 -9.67 -16.62
N LYS A 1241 -30.97 -8.50 -16.45
CA LYS A 1241 -30.31 -7.18 -16.58
C LYS A 1241 -30.20 -6.38 -15.29
N VAL A 1242 -30.89 -6.78 -14.22
CA VAL A 1242 -30.86 -6.06 -12.94
C VAL A 1242 -29.92 -6.73 -11.93
N PRO A 1243 -29.29 -5.96 -11.02
CA PRO A 1243 -28.42 -6.53 -9.98
C PRO A 1243 -29.17 -7.49 -9.05
N GLN A 1244 -28.48 -8.50 -8.52
CA GLN A 1244 -29.06 -9.53 -7.63
C GLN A 1244 -29.85 -8.94 -6.45
N LYS A 1245 -29.33 -7.86 -5.84
CA LYS A 1245 -30.02 -7.16 -4.74
C LYS A 1245 -31.43 -6.69 -5.12
N VAL A 1246 -31.63 -6.23 -6.36
CA VAL A 1246 -32.93 -5.77 -6.85
C VAL A 1246 -33.88 -6.94 -7.09
N LEU A 1247 -33.36 -8.13 -7.45
CA LEU A 1247 -34.15 -9.36 -7.55
C LEU A 1247 -34.62 -9.82 -6.18
N ASP A 1248 -33.70 -9.85 -5.20
CA ASP A 1248 -34.02 -10.26 -3.83
C ASP A 1248 -35.07 -9.32 -3.21
N GLU A 1249 -34.97 -8.00 -3.44
CA GLU A 1249 -35.98 -7.01 -3.03
C GLU A 1249 -37.37 -7.29 -3.65
N HIS A 1250 -37.43 -7.64 -4.93
CA HIS A 1250 -38.69 -7.96 -5.60
C HIS A 1250 -39.26 -9.33 -5.18
N GLN A 1251 -38.41 -10.31 -4.90
CA GLN A 1251 -38.78 -11.62 -4.37
C GLN A 1251 -39.36 -11.52 -2.95
N GLN A 1252 -38.73 -10.70 -2.10
CA GLN A 1252 -39.23 -10.41 -0.77
C GLN A 1252 -40.59 -9.69 -0.86
N ARG A 1253 -40.70 -8.68 -1.73
CA ARG A 1253 -41.95 -7.95 -1.94
C ARG A 1253 -43.09 -8.84 -2.42
N LYS A 1254 -42.81 -9.88 -3.21
CA LYS A 1254 -43.80 -10.89 -3.61
C LYS A 1254 -44.30 -11.67 -2.39
N THR A 1255 -43.37 -12.17 -1.57
CA THR A 1255 -43.67 -12.91 -0.34
C THR A 1255 -44.53 -12.07 0.61
N ASP A 1256 -44.18 -10.79 0.82
CA ASP A 1256 -44.94 -9.89 1.68
C ASP A 1256 -46.39 -9.68 1.21
N TRP A 1257 -46.61 -9.62 -0.12
CA TRP A 1257 -47.95 -9.51 -0.69
C TRP A 1257 -48.74 -10.81 -0.61
N GLU A 1258 -48.11 -11.97 -0.80
CA GLU A 1258 -48.73 -13.28 -0.63
C GLU A 1258 -49.21 -13.48 0.82
N ASP A 1259 -48.36 -13.14 1.80
CA ASP A 1259 -48.70 -13.20 3.21
C ASP A 1259 -49.85 -12.25 3.57
N LYS A 1260 -49.82 -11.04 3.01
CA LYS A 1260 -50.91 -10.07 3.21
C LYS A 1260 -52.23 -10.56 2.58
N LEU A 1261 -52.17 -11.18 1.40
CA LEU A 1261 -53.35 -11.71 0.73
C LEU A 1261 -53.97 -12.88 1.52
N ALA A 1262 -53.14 -13.79 2.04
CA ALA A 1262 -53.60 -14.89 2.87
C ALA A 1262 -54.36 -14.38 4.10
N LYS A 1263 -53.84 -13.36 4.79
CA LYS A 1263 -54.49 -12.73 5.95
C LYS A 1263 -55.85 -12.09 5.59
N LEU A 1264 -55.92 -11.39 4.46
CA LEU A 1264 -57.17 -10.76 4.01
C LEU A 1264 -58.24 -11.78 3.57
N LYS A 1265 -57.84 -12.92 2.99
CA LYS A 1265 -58.76 -14.00 2.62
C LYS A 1265 -59.37 -14.68 3.86
N VAL A 1266 -58.56 -14.95 4.88
CA VAL A 1266 -59.05 -15.45 6.18
C VAL A 1266 -60.02 -14.46 6.83
N MET A 1267 -59.71 -13.16 6.76
CA MET A 1267 -60.60 -12.11 7.26
C MET A 1267 -61.95 -12.09 6.52
N LEU A 1268 -61.94 -12.25 5.20
CA LEU A 1268 -63.17 -12.26 4.38
C LEU A 1268 -64.05 -13.48 4.68
N GLU A 1269 -63.45 -14.66 4.84
CA GLU A 1269 -64.16 -15.90 5.18
C GLU A 1269 -64.81 -15.84 6.57
N ALA A 1270 -64.13 -15.22 7.55
CA ALA A 1270 -64.69 -15.03 8.89
C ALA A 1270 -65.85 -14.03 8.93
N LEU A 1271 -65.90 -13.04 8.02
CA LEU A 1271 -67.01 -12.08 7.98
C LEU A 1271 -68.33 -12.70 7.42
N GLY A 1272 -68.29 -13.91 6.85
CA GLY A 1272 -69.46 -14.70 6.45
C GLY A 1272 -69.74 -14.75 4.96
#